data_AF-A0AA38NQM9-F1
#
_entry.id   AF-A0AA38NQM9-F1
#
_cell.length_a   1.000
_cell.length_b   1.000
_cell.length_c   1.000
_cell.angle_alpha   90.00
_cell.angle_beta   90.00
_cell.angle_gamma   90.00
#
_symmetry.space_group_name_H-M   'P 1'
#
loop_
_entity.id
_entity.type
_entity.pdbx_description
1 polymer ?
#
loop_
_entity_poly.entity_id
_entity_poly.type
_entity_poly.pdbx_seq_one_letter_code
_entity_poly.pdbx_strand_id
1 'polypeptide(L)'
;MEYVHSARMSSSQSRIPQPPALPFIGNVAHLDRELPIQGFALLAQQYGEIYLIDILGRKLIFLNTQELANEVSNDAKFRKGVAGSLNEVRYLSGDGLFTAYDDEPNWAIAHRLLMPAFNTLAIRDMMEDMHDICGQLLLKWERFGPDHVIDPSDDLTRVALDTIALCSMSYRLNSFYTENQPAFAAAMTDFLKECYIRSTRPSLVQALMTGATAKWETDAKFMTDVATRILNERRENPIDKKDLLNTMLYSKDPKTGQGLSDDAIAKNLLTFLIAGHETSSGLMSFMTYYLIKHPEAMRKLQAEIDEVLGGQPVQYQDLSKMPYLTAVIRETLRLAPTAPMRMVKPLEDTYLANGKYFVKAGSSLVLNTWVYQKDPKVWGEDAQEFSPERMLEGKFEALPPQSWQPFGFGIRGCIGRPFAWQEVSLVMASILQKFDLSFVDPTYNLALKQALTVKPKDLFIRAKLRNQIPHFRLTASILKQVSQSSSTTTTTTISEPEVGIAAEARRPMYIFYGSNTGTSEAFAQRIANDAPSYGFAPKLGSLDSAAGHLPMDGPTIICTASYEGQPADNATRFVDWLLTVESKQLQGIRYAVFGCGNSDWTQTYQRIPILIDETLKQRGGERLLPRGTGDSSQGDFFDIFDQFVCNLWAALTKLYSTVHSDSSISGFKVEINPGTDRPNALRQPDAALGRVVENRILTAPGHPVKRHIEFELPEGSTYRAGDYLAILPQNPPHSVRRVLAYFGLSNEQTVTVSASFPTFLPVDRPVSLAEILSGYVELSQPATTQDLRILIETTTSNSVRAQLVDLKDSYVNTVLSRRIGVLDLLEKYPDEIKLDLATYLHMLPPMRIRQYSISSSPLWNAEHVTLTVSVLEAKSLSGEGKTFLGVASNYLSELVPGDRVQMSVRASAAAFKLPEDPEIPLIAYCAGSGLAPLRGFIQERALQKIAGRKVGKTLLFFGCRDPDGDYLYSKDDLAEWSKLGVVDLRPAFSRFPERSKGCKYVQDRFWADKEDVIDAFHSQAHSFICGSNQIAKAVRKQSVEILRSLRPALDQNQAAAELESVLRGRFATDVFD
;
A
#
# COMPACT_ATOMS: atom_id res chain seq x y z
N MET A 1 29.26 38.29 47.44
CA MET A 1 30.66 38.67 47.19
C MET A 1 31.47 37.40 47.08
N GLU A 2 32.14 37.25 45.93
CA GLU A 2 33.43 36.58 45.71
C GLU A 2 33.61 35.10 46.06
N TYR A 3 34.29 34.27 45.27
CA TYR A 3 34.75 34.24 43.88
C TYR A 3 35.48 32.88 43.79
N VAL A 4 35.34 32.16 42.67
CA VAL A 4 36.41 31.37 42.01
C VAL A 4 37.18 30.30 42.80
N HIS A 5 37.01 29.04 42.37
CA HIS A 5 38.16 28.28 41.86
C HIS A 5 37.75 27.31 40.75
N SER A 6 38.05 27.73 39.52
CA SER A 6 38.17 26.89 38.33
C SER A 6 39.31 25.88 38.48
N ALA A 7 39.15 24.68 37.93
CA ALA A 7 40.24 24.00 37.22
C ALA A 7 39.66 22.86 36.35
N ARG A 8 39.57 23.10 35.04
CA ARG A 8 40.44 22.45 34.04
C ARG A 8 40.16 20.95 33.85
N MET A 9 39.16 20.64 33.03
CA MET A 9 39.36 19.69 31.93
C MET A 9 39.42 20.49 30.63
N SER A 10 40.64 20.94 30.32
CA SER A 10 41.03 21.38 28.99
C SER A 10 41.93 20.28 28.46
N SER A 11 41.38 19.36 27.67
CA SER A 11 42.07 18.64 26.60
C SER A 11 41.28 17.39 26.25
N SER A 12 40.62 17.25 25.13
CA SER A 12 40.21 18.18 24.11
C SER A 12 38.71 18.05 24.18
N GLN A 13 37.96 19.14 24.40
CA GLN A 13 36.57 19.12 23.96
C GLN A 13 36.66 19.00 22.45
N SER A 14 36.72 17.75 22.01
CA SER A 14 36.91 17.40 20.63
C SER A 14 35.62 17.87 20.01
N ARG A 15 35.73 18.98 19.28
CA ARG A 15 34.64 19.37 18.40
C ARG A 15 34.33 18.14 17.57
N ILE A 16 33.05 17.81 17.49
CA ILE A 16 32.62 16.70 16.67
C ILE A 16 33.22 16.93 15.28
N PRO A 17 34.01 15.97 14.73
CA PRO A 17 34.67 16.15 13.45
C PRO A 17 33.66 16.52 12.37
N GLN A 18 33.99 17.47 11.50
CA GLN A 18 33.09 17.96 10.46
C GLN A 18 33.86 18.15 9.15
N PRO A 19 33.32 17.69 8.00
CA PRO A 19 33.89 18.03 6.70
C PRO A 19 33.79 19.52 6.39
N PRO A 20 34.71 20.11 5.60
CA PRO A 20 34.65 21.52 5.25
C PRO A 20 33.27 21.93 4.71
N ALA A 21 32.67 22.98 5.27
CA ALA A 21 31.33 23.44 4.90
C ALA A 21 31.39 24.66 3.98
N LEU A 22 30.56 24.68 2.92
CA LEU A 22 30.42 25.83 2.05
C LEU A 22 29.49 26.89 2.69
N PRO A 23 29.73 28.20 2.48
CA PRO A 23 28.87 29.25 3.01
C PRO A 23 27.40 29.06 2.57
N PHE A 24 26.47 29.22 3.51
CA PHE A 24 25.00 29.13 3.34
C PHE A 24 24.42 27.76 2.94
N ILE A 25 25.17 26.90 2.25
CA ILE A 25 24.71 25.57 1.80
C ILE A 25 25.33 24.39 2.57
N GLY A 26 26.32 24.64 3.43
CA GLY A 26 26.90 23.62 4.31
C GLY A 26 27.66 22.52 3.57
N ASN A 27 27.46 21.28 3.98
CA ASN A 27 28.09 20.07 3.45
C ASN A 27 27.29 19.39 2.32
N VAL A 28 26.26 20.04 1.77
CA VAL A 28 25.41 19.46 0.70
C VAL A 28 26.23 18.94 -0.50
N ALA A 29 27.34 19.60 -0.86
CA ALA A 29 28.21 19.19 -1.96
C ALA A 29 29.02 17.89 -1.69
N HIS A 30 29.13 17.46 -0.43
CA HIS A 30 29.81 16.22 -0.05
C HIS A 30 28.88 15.00 -0.06
N LEU A 31 27.59 15.22 -0.31
CA LEU A 31 26.59 14.16 -0.30
C LEU A 31 26.22 13.80 -1.72
N ASP A 32 26.30 12.50 -2.02
CA ASP A 32 25.71 11.95 -3.23
C ASP A 32 24.20 12.21 -3.21
N ARG A 33 23.67 12.72 -4.32
CA ARG A 33 22.26 13.08 -4.44
C ARG A 33 21.35 11.86 -4.60
N GLU A 34 21.88 10.77 -5.15
CA GLU A 34 21.13 9.54 -5.44
C GLU A 34 21.40 8.43 -4.41
N LEU A 35 22.63 8.35 -3.87
CA LEU A 35 23.00 7.34 -2.88
C LEU A 35 23.71 7.90 -1.63
N PRO A 36 23.04 8.74 -0.83
CA PRO A 36 23.61 9.39 0.34
C PRO A 36 24.23 8.43 1.37
N ILE A 37 23.71 7.21 1.51
CA ILE A 37 24.21 6.24 2.49
C ILE A 37 25.67 5.86 2.23
N GLN A 38 26.09 5.84 0.95
CA GLN A 38 27.50 5.65 0.62
C GLN A 38 28.32 6.86 1.05
N GLY A 39 27.84 8.08 0.81
CA GLY A 39 28.48 9.30 1.32
C GLY A 39 28.62 9.30 2.84
N PHE A 40 27.56 8.94 3.57
CA PHE A 40 27.60 8.81 5.03
C PHE A 40 28.54 7.69 5.50
N ALA A 41 28.58 6.55 4.80
CA ALA A 41 29.51 5.47 5.10
C ALA A 41 30.98 5.87 4.83
N LEU A 42 31.26 6.59 3.74
CA LEU A 42 32.59 7.12 3.43
C LEU A 42 33.03 8.17 4.46
N LEU A 43 32.12 9.06 4.87
CA LEU A 43 32.37 10.00 5.96
C LEU A 43 32.61 9.27 7.29
N ALA A 44 31.89 8.18 7.56
CA ALA A 44 32.16 7.34 8.72
C ALA A 44 33.55 6.69 8.64
N GLN A 45 33.98 6.23 7.47
CA GLN A 45 35.35 5.71 7.27
C GLN A 45 36.41 6.79 7.48
N GLN A 46 36.15 8.03 7.04
CA GLN A 46 37.10 9.14 7.13
C GLN A 46 37.17 9.78 8.52
N TYR A 47 36.02 9.98 9.17
CA TYR A 47 35.90 10.71 10.44
C TYR A 47 35.66 9.81 11.66
N GLY A 48 35.37 8.52 11.44
CA GLY A 48 35.31 7.48 12.47
C GLY A 48 33.96 7.38 13.18
N GLU A 49 34.03 7.15 14.50
CA GLU A 49 32.89 6.78 15.36
C GLU A 49 31.75 7.80 15.37
N ILE A 50 32.07 9.09 15.20
CA ILE A 50 31.12 10.20 15.23
C ILE A 50 31.58 11.35 14.35
N TYR A 51 30.64 11.96 13.61
CA TYR A 51 30.91 13.16 12.83
C TYR A 51 29.67 14.05 12.71
N LEU A 52 29.88 15.33 12.43
CA LEU A 52 28.84 16.34 12.25
C LEU A 52 28.80 16.78 10.80
N ILE A 53 27.61 16.88 10.24
CA ILE A 53 27.38 17.56 8.97
C ILE A 53 26.37 18.69 9.15
N ASP A 54 26.59 19.76 8.41
CA ASP A 54 25.66 20.88 8.31
C ASP A 54 24.95 20.79 6.95
N ILE A 55 23.64 20.57 6.96
CA ILE A 55 22.81 20.61 5.77
C ILE A 55 21.90 21.83 5.90
N LEU A 56 22.26 22.92 5.23
CA LEU A 56 21.43 24.13 5.15
C LEU A 56 21.11 24.75 6.53
N GLY A 57 22.10 24.77 7.43
CA GLY A 57 21.96 25.24 8.81
C GLY A 57 21.44 24.18 9.78
N ARG A 58 21.05 22.99 9.29
CA ARG A 58 20.63 21.86 10.13
C ARG A 58 21.85 21.00 10.45
N LYS A 59 22.25 20.99 11.72
CA LYS A 59 23.35 20.17 12.23
C LYS A 59 22.86 18.76 12.55
N LEU A 60 23.45 17.77 11.89
CA LEU A 60 23.19 16.35 12.13
C LEU A 60 24.47 15.69 12.64
N ILE A 61 24.37 14.93 13.72
CA ILE A 61 25.49 14.21 14.33
C ILE A 61 25.31 12.72 14.05
N PHE A 62 26.20 12.12 13.29
CA PHE A 62 26.15 10.71 12.91
C PHE A 62 26.91 9.85 13.90
N LEU A 63 26.33 8.71 14.30
CA LEU A 63 26.89 7.72 15.23
C LEU A 63 27.09 6.40 14.49
N ASN A 64 28.31 5.86 14.49
CA ASN A 64 28.71 4.79 13.57
C ASN A 64 29.21 3.48 14.25
N THR A 65 29.24 3.40 15.58
CA THR A 65 29.74 2.23 16.33
C THR A 65 28.67 1.58 17.20
N GLN A 66 28.83 0.29 17.51
CA GLN A 66 27.86 -0.44 18.36
C GLN A 66 27.82 0.14 19.79
N GLU A 67 28.94 0.62 20.31
CA GLU A 67 29.00 1.25 21.63
C GLU A 67 28.09 2.49 21.71
N LEU A 68 28.15 3.37 20.71
CA LEU A 68 27.27 4.53 20.61
C LEU A 68 25.81 4.13 20.37
N ALA A 69 25.56 3.06 19.61
CA ALA A 69 24.21 2.50 19.43
C ALA A 69 23.59 2.08 20.77
N ASN A 70 24.35 1.34 21.58
CA ASN A 70 23.95 0.92 22.91
C ASN A 70 23.73 2.11 23.86
N GLU A 71 24.61 3.11 23.84
CA GLU A 71 24.50 4.31 24.68
C GLU A 71 23.20 5.10 24.40
N VAL A 72 22.84 5.28 23.12
CA VAL A 72 21.65 6.07 22.72
C VAL A 72 20.36 5.25 22.64
N SER A 73 20.42 3.94 22.89
CA SER A 73 19.26 3.05 23.05
C SER A 73 18.85 2.98 24.51
N ASN A 74 18.37 4.11 25.03
CA ASN A 74 17.88 4.23 26.39
C ASN A 74 16.73 5.26 26.43
N ASP A 75 15.49 4.76 26.52
CA ASP A 75 14.28 5.59 26.49
C ASP A 75 14.17 6.57 27.68
N ALA A 76 14.95 6.37 28.75
CA ALA A 76 14.98 7.29 29.89
C ALA A 76 15.84 8.54 29.64
N LYS A 77 16.78 8.50 28.70
CA LYS A 77 17.71 9.60 28.39
C LYS A 77 17.54 10.16 26.98
N PHE A 78 17.11 9.31 26.07
CA PHE A 78 16.95 9.61 24.66
C PHE A 78 15.54 9.30 24.24
N ARG A 79 15.07 10.06 23.26
CA ARG A 79 13.73 9.90 22.70
C ARG A 79 13.79 9.88 21.18
N LYS A 80 12.72 9.43 20.54
CA LYS A 80 12.69 9.33 19.07
C LYS A 80 12.83 10.72 18.45
N GLY A 81 13.78 10.85 17.52
CA GLY A 81 13.94 12.07 16.76
C GLY A 81 13.10 12.06 15.50
N VAL A 82 12.07 12.89 15.43
CA VAL A 82 11.40 13.21 14.16
C VAL A 82 12.03 14.51 13.63
N ALA A 83 12.91 14.38 12.63
CA ALA A 83 13.52 15.49 11.91
C ALA A 83 13.94 15.05 10.50
N GLY A 84 14.40 16.00 9.68
CA GLY A 84 14.86 15.71 8.31
C GLY A 84 13.76 15.08 7.47
N SER A 85 14.08 13.99 6.77
CA SER A 85 13.14 13.27 5.91
C SER A 85 11.89 12.80 6.67
N LEU A 86 12.01 12.34 7.92
CA LEU A 86 10.86 11.91 8.72
C LEU A 86 9.90 13.08 9.05
N ASN A 87 10.43 14.30 9.20
CA ASN A 87 9.58 15.48 9.38
C ASN A 87 8.84 15.84 8.09
N GLU A 88 9.44 15.61 6.92
CA GLU A 88 8.72 15.76 5.64
C GLU A 88 7.69 14.63 5.47
N VAL A 89 7.98 13.38 5.87
CA VAL A 89 7.01 12.27 5.87
C VAL A 89 5.82 12.54 6.78
N ARG A 90 6.02 13.33 7.84
CA ARG A 90 4.97 13.78 8.75
C ARG A 90 3.90 14.62 8.04
N TYR A 91 4.22 15.26 6.92
CA TYR A 91 3.20 15.90 6.07
C TYR A 91 2.11 14.92 5.66
N LEU A 92 2.49 13.66 5.40
CA LEU A 92 1.58 12.59 4.99
C LEU A 92 0.97 11.86 6.19
N SER A 93 1.80 11.46 7.16
CA SER A 93 1.40 10.53 8.23
C SER A 93 1.09 11.21 9.57
N GLY A 94 1.24 12.52 9.68
CA GLY A 94 0.93 13.31 10.88
C GLY A 94 1.49 12.71 12.16
N ASP A 95 0.65 12.63 13.18
CA ASP A 95 0.93 11.99 14.47
C ASP A 95 0.62 10.47 14.47
N GLY A 96 0.69 9.82 13.31
CA GLY A 96 0.65 8.36 13.19
C GLY A 96 1.82 7.67 13.87
N LEU A 97 1.71 6.35 14.06
CA LEU A 97 2.63 5.55 14.89
C LEU A 97 4.13 5.78 14.58
N PHE A 98 4.47 6.03 13.31
CA PHE A 98 5.85 6.20 12.86
C PHE A 98 6.37 7.64 12.93
N THR A 99 5.54 8.66 12.87
CA THR A 99 5.95 10.07 12.77
C THR A 99 5.48 10.95 13.93
N ALA A 100 4.72 10.39 14.87
CA ALA A 100 4.33 11.06 16.10
C ALA A 100 5.53 11.54 16.90
N TYR A 101 5.43 12.76 17.45
CA TYR A 101 6.31 13.24 18.50
C TYR A 101 6.00 12.51 19.82
N ASP A 102 6.88 12.63 20.80
CA ASP A 102 6.73 11.90 22.08
C ASP A 102 5.68 12.49 23.01
N ASP A 103 5.33 13.77 22.86
CA ASP A 103 4.33 14.47 23.64
C ASP A 103 2.90 14.37 23.04
N GLU A 104 2.73 13.67 21.92
CA GLU A 104 1.44 13.53 21.26
C GLU A 104 0.64 12.34 21.82
N PRO A 105 -0.54 12.58 22.43
CA PRO A 105 -1.30 11.52 23.10
C PRO A 105 -1.85 10.47 22.13
N ASN A 106 -2.09 10.84 20.86
CA ASN A 106 -2.63 9.97 19.84
C ASN A 106 -1.75 8.75 19.58
N TRP A 107 -0.42 8.91 19.67
CA TRP A 107 0.50 7.79 19.51
C TRP A 107 0.21 6.68 20.54
N ALA A 108 0.05 7.05 21.81
CA ALA A 108 -0.16 6.10 22.88
C ALA A 108 -1.52 5.41 22.77
N ILE A 109 -2.56 6.12 22.32
CA ILE A 109 -3.90 5.59 22.05
C ILE A 109 -3.83 4.59 20.89
N ALA A 110 -3.28 5.00 19.74
CA ALA A 110 -3.13 4.15 18.56
C ALA A 110 -2.29 2.90 18.87
N HIS A 111 -1.19 3.06 19.59
CA HIS A 111 -0.31 1.95 19.97
C HIS A 111 -1.06 0.90 20.80
N ARG A 112 -1.74 1.31 21.88
CA ARG A 112 -2.50 0.36 22.72
C ARG A 112 -3.64 -0.32 21.99
N LEU A 113 -4.33 0.41 21.11
CA LEU A 113 -5.42 -0.14 20.30
C LEU A 113 -4.93 -1.19 19.30
N LEU A 114 -3.78 -0.96 18.67
CA LEU A 114 -3.36 -1.73 17.50
C LEU A 114 -2.41 -2.89 17.81
N MET A 115 -1.72 -2.84 18.95
CA MET A 115 -0.90 -3.95 19.43
C MET A 115 -1.65 -5.30 19.45
N PRO A 116 -2.92 -5.41 19.90
CA PRO A 116 -3.78 -6.59 19.76
C PRO A 116 -3.75 -7.31 18.41
N ALA A 117 -3.71 -6.57 17.32
CA ALA A 117 -3.79 -7.16 15.99
C ALA A 117 -2.45 -7.70 15.48
N PHE A 118 -1.33 -7.41 16.15
CA PHE A 118 0.02 -7.94 15.82
C PHE A 118 0.46 -9.09 16.71
N ASN A 119 -0.49 -9.73 17.39
CA ASN A 119 -0.24 -10.84 18.29
C ASN A 119 -0.02 -12.14 17.53
N THR A 120 0.66 -13.11 18.15
CA THR A 120 1.02 -14.38 17.50
C THR A 120 -0.17 -15.15 16.90
N LEU A 121 -1.32 -15.17 17.58
CA LEU A 121 -2.56 -15.75 17.05
C LEU A 121 -3.12 -14.95 15.88
N ALA A 122 -3.23 -13.62 16.02
CA ALA A 122 -3.74 -12.77 14.94
C ALA A 122 -2.87 -12.86 13.68
N ILE A 123 -1.54 -12.90 13.84
CA ILE A 123 -0.59 -13.08 12.75
C ILE A 123 -0.67 -14.49 12.15
N ARG A 124 -0.80 -15.54 12.99
CA ARG A 124 -1.05 -16.90 12.50
C ARG A 124 -2.32 -16.97 11.66
N ASP A 125 -3.40 -16.31 12.09
CA ASP A 125 -4.68 -16.32 11.39
C ASP A 125 -4.60 -15.55 10.04
N MET A 126 -3.55 -14.73 9.82
CA MET A 126 -3.24 -14.10 8.53
C MET A 126 -2.49 -15.03 7.55
N MET A 127 -2.10 -16.24 7.96
CA MET A 127 -1.28 -17.16 7.15
C MET A 127 -1.96 -17.54 5.83
N GLU A 128 -3.29 -17.68 5.80
CA GLU A 128 -4.04 -17.96 4.56
C GLU A 128 -3.97 -16.78 3.58
N ASP A 129 -4.17 -15.56 4.06
CA ASP A 129 -4.05 -14.33 3.27
C ASP A 129 -2.60 -14.16 2.74
N MET A 130 -1.59 -14.49 3.55
CA MET A 130 -0.18 -14.49 3.12
C MET A 130 0.11 -15.56 2.05
N HIS A 131 -0.45 -16.77 2.20
CA HIS A 131 -0.33 -17.84 1.22
C HIS A 131 -0.95 -17.49 -0.12
N ASP A 132 -2.09 -16.80 -0.10
CA ASP A 132 -2.74 -16.34 -1.33
C ASP A 132 -1.77 -15.46 -2.13
N ILE A 133 -1.25 -14.40 -1.51
CA ILE A 133 -0.32 -13.47 -2.18
C ILE A 133 0.99 -14.16 -2.58
N CYS A 134 1.55 -15.01 -1.70
CA CYS A 134 2.75 -15.79 -2.04
C CYS A 134 2.48 -16.76 -3.21
N GLY A 135 1.31 -17.39 -3.24
CA GLY A 135 0.88 -18.27 -4.33
C GLY A 135 0.83 -17.54 -5.66
N GLN A 136 0.42 -16.27 -5.69
CA GLN A 136 0.46 -15.45 -6.90
C GLN A 136 1.89 -15.23 -7.39
N LEU A 137 2.85 -14.95 -6.50
CA LEU A 137 4.28 -14.87 -6.86
C LEU A 137 4.79 -16.20 -7.45
N LEU A 138 4.54 -17.31 -6.76
CA LEU A 138 5.04 -18.63 -7.18
C LEU A 138 4.43 -19.08 -8.52
N LEU A 139 3.16 -18.77 -8.75
CA LEU A 139 2.48 -19.04 -10.03
C LEU A 139 3.02 -18.13 -11.13
N LYS A 140 3.30 -16.85 -10.83
CA LYS A 140 3.93 -15.91 -11.76
C LYS A 140 5.27 -16.47 -12.24
N TRP A 141 6.17 -16.79 -11.31
CA TRP A 141 7.51 -17.30 -11.65
C TRP A 141 7.46 -18.65 -12.37
N GLU A 142 6.57 -19.56 -11.95
CA GLU A 142 6.41 -20.86 -12.61
C GLU A 142 5.90 -20.74 -14.05
N ARG A 143 4.90 -19.89 -14.31
CA ARG A 143 4.29 -19.74 -15.63
C ARG A 143 5.21 -19.06 -16.64
N PHE A 144 6.01 -18.10 -16.18
CA PHE A 144 7.00 -17.46 -17.04
C PHE A 144 8.18 -18.39 -17.38
N GLY A 145 8.44 -19.39 -16.55
CA GLY A 145 9.43 -20.42 -16.81
C GLY A 145 10.88 -19.97 -16.54
N PRO A 146 11.84 -20.90 -16.67
CA PRO A 146 13.22 -20.73 -16.21
C PRO A 146 14.02 -19.65 -16.97
N ASP A 147 13.60 -19.29 -18.17
CA ASP A 147 14.29 -18.32 -19.04
C ASP A 147 13.78 -16.87 -18.87
N HIS A 148 12.81 -16.65 -17.98
CA HIS A 148 12.33 -15.30 -17.69
C HIS A 148 13.30 -14.55 -16.77
N VAL A 149 13.45 -13.24 -17.04
CA VAL A 149 14.25 -12.32 -16.21
C VAL A 149 13.32 -11.71 -15.18
N ILE A 150 13.62 -11.94 -13.91
CA ILE A 150 12.82 -11.48 -12.77
C ILE A 150 13.56 -10.33 -12.09
N ASP A 151 12.87 -9.23 -11.82
CA ASP A 151 13.28 -8.24 -10.81
C ASP A 151 12.66 -8.64 -9.47
N PRO A 152 13.41 -9.33 -8.58
CA PRO A 152 12.86 -9.76 -7.31
C PRO A 152 12.55 -8.55 -6.42
N SER A 153 13.15 -7.37 -6.61
CA SER A 153 12.85 -6.19 -5.81
C SER A 153 11.46 -5.65 -6.09
N ASP A 154 11.05 -5.67 -7.34
CA ASP A 154 9.69 -5.32 -7.74
C ASP A 154 8.69 -6.38 -7.26
N ASP A 155 8.95 -7.65 -7.58
CA ASP A 155 8.04 -8.75 -7.25
C ASP A 155 7.83 -8.93 -5.74
N LEU A 156 8.88 -8.77 -4.93
CA LEU A 156 8.78 -8.84 -3.48
C LEU A 156 8.18 -7.56 -2.89
N THR A 157 8.29 -6.41 -3.58
CA THR A 157 7.54 -5.19 -3.23
C THR A 157 6.04 -5.41 -3.40
N ARG A 158 5.63 -6.12 -4.46
CA ARG A 158 4.23 -6.53 -4.69
C ARG A 158 3.74 -7.47 -3.60
N VAL A 159 4.52 -8.51 -3.27
CA VAL A 159 4.19 -9.40 -2.15
C VAL A 159 3.95 -8.60 -0.88
N ALA A 160 4.93 -7.80 -0.47
CA ALA A 160 4.87 -7.13 0.83
C ALA A 160 3.72 -6.11 0.90
N LEU A 161 3.43 -5.43 -0.21
CA LEU A 161 2.36 -4.44 -0.29
C LEU A 161 0.96 -5.06 -0.28
N ASP A 162 0.74 -6.09 -1.11
CA ASP A 162 -0.56 -6.77 -1.17
C ASP A 162 -0.85 -7.53 0.13
N THR A 163 0.17 -8.16 0.71
CA THR A 163 0.03 -8.92 1.96
C THR A 163 -0.34 -8.01 3.12
N ILE A 164 0.33 -6.86 3.32
CA ILE A 164 -0.05 -5.94 4.41
C ILE A 164 -1.45 -5.38 4.19
N ALA A 165 -1.82 -5.00 2.96
CA ALA A 165 -3.15 -4.47 2.68
C ALA A 165 -4.25 -5.53 2.90
N LEU A 166 -4.04 -6.76 2.44
CA LEU A 166 -5.01 -7.84 2.61
C LEU A 166 -5.14 -8.27 4.07
N CYS A 167 -4.03 -8.48 4.76
CA CYS A 167 -4.05 -9.00 6.12
C CYS A 167 -4.54 -7.96 7.14
N SER A 168 -4.12 -6.69 7.00
CA SER A 168 -4.42 -5.65 7.98
C SER A 168 -5.69 -4.84 7.69
N MET A 169 -6.11 -4.79 6.43
CA MET A 169 -7.23 -3.95 5.99
C MET A 169 -8.24 -4.73 5.14
N SER A 170 -8.08 -6.04 4.99
CA SER A 170 -8.88 -6.89 4.10
C SER A 170 -9.09 -6.27 2.72
N TYR A 171 -8.05 -5.60 2.23
CA TYR A 171 -8.10 -4.80 1.03
C TYR A 171 -7.16 -5.40 -0.02
N ARG A 172 -7.71 -5.70 -1.21
CA ARG A 172 -6.95 -6.25 -2.33
C ARG A 172 -6.40 -5.10 -3.17
N LEU A 173 -5.10 -4.83 -3.05
CA LEU A 173 -4.40 -3.90 -3.94
C LEU A 173 -4.11 -4.51 -5.33
N ASN A 174 -4.21 -5.86 -5.44
CA ASN A 174 -4.03 -6.64 -6.67
C ASN A 174 -2.77 -6.25 -7.46
N SER A 175 -1.69 -5.95 -6.74
CA SER A 175 -0.44 -5.47 -7.32
C SER A 175 0.17 -6.49 -8.30
N PHE A 176 -0.04 -7.79 -8.14
CA PHE A 176 0.54 -8.80 -9.05
C PHE A 176 0.04 -8.78 -10.47
N TYR A 177 -1.13 -8.21 -10.68
CA TYR A 177 -1.71 -8.17 -11.99
C TYR A 177 -1.21 -6.98 -12.78
N THR A 178 -0.45 -6.04 -12.16
CA THR A 178 -0.02 -4.80 -12.81
C THR A 178 1.33 -4.97 -13.49
N GLU A 179 1.44 -4.62 -14.77
CA GLU A 179 2.72 -4.74 -15.49
C GLU A 179 3.81 -3.86 -14.88
N ASN A 180 3.46 -2.62 -14.50
CA ASN A 180 4.38 -1.67 -13.86
C ASN A 180 4.40 -1.77 -12.34
N GLN A 181 5.45 -1.24 -11.70
CA GLN A 181 5.54 -1.13 -10.24
C GLN A 181 4.22 -0.55 -9.68
N PRO A 182 3.67 -1.10 -8.58
CA PRO A 182 2.36 -0.70 -8.09
C PRO A 182 2.31 0.81 -7.84
N ALA A 183 1.27 1.50 -8.33
CA ALA A 183 1.20 2.96 -8.31
C ALA A 183 1.36 3.54 -6.89
N PHE A 184 0.83 2.85 -5.88
CA PHE A 184 1.07 3.17 -4.46
C PHE A 184 2.55 3.04 -4.08
N ALA A 185 3.21 1.92 -4.40
CA ALA A 185 4.64 1.74 -4.14
C ALA A 185 5.51 2.77 -4.88
N ALA A 186 5.14 3.13 -6.12
CA ALA A 186 5.84 4.14 -6.91
C ALA A 186 5.66 5.56 -6.33
N ALA A 187 4.41 5.97 -6.06
CA ALA A 187 4.11 7.26 -5.42
C ALA A 187 4.75 7.37 -4.04
N MET A 188 4.76 6.28 -3.26
CA MET A 188 5.45 6.25 -1.99
C MET A 188 6.96 6.36 -2.16
N THR A 189 7.56 5.59 -3.06
CA THR A 189 9.00 5.66 -3.34
C THR A 189 9.38 7.09 -3.75
N ASP A 190 8.60 7.72 -4.62
CA ASP A 190 8.85 9.09 -5.09
C ASP A 190 8.60 10.15 -4.01
N PHE A 191 7.53 10.00 -3.22
CA PHE A 191 7.26 10.84 -2.07
C PHE A 191 8.37 10.74 -1.04
N LEU A 192 8.85 9.54 -0.72
CA LEU A 192 9.93 9.33 0.24
C LEU A 192 11.27 9.84 -0.29
N LYS A 193 11.54 9.67 -1.58
CA LYS A 193 12.70 10.30 -2.26
C LYS A 193 12.61 11.82 -2.20
N GLU A 194 11.46 12.42 -2.51
CA GLU A 194 11.32 13.88 -2.48
C GLU A 194 11.26 14.39 -1.03
N CYS A 195 10.70 13.66 -0.06
CA CYS A 195 10.86 13.95 1.38
C CYS A 195 12.35 14.04 1.75
N TYR A 196 13.13 13.08 1.26
CA TYR A 196 14.58 13.10 1.44
C TYR A 196 15.20 14.34 0.76
N ILE A 197 14.94 14.57 -0.52
CA ILE A 197 15.52 15.69 -1.28
C ILE A 197 15.13 17.05 -0.65
N ARG A 198 13.86 17.26 -0.32
CA ARG A 198 13.33 18.45 0.37
C ARG A 198 14.02 18.68 1.70
N SER A 199 14.27 17.62 2.47
CA SER A 199 14.99 17.74 3.74
C SER A 199 16.42 18.26 3.59
N THR A 200 16.96 18.20 2.36
CA THR A 200 18.30 18.64 1.97
C THR A 200 18.31 19.83 0.98
N ARG A 201 17.15 20.45 0.68
CA ARG A 201 17.02 21.56 -0.29
C ARG A 201 16.81 22.92 0.40
N PRO A 202 17.51 24.00 -0.01
CA PRO A 202 17.33 25.32 0.59
C PRO A 202 15.90 25.86 0.39
N SER A 203 15.35 26.58 1.37
CA SER A 203 13.95 27.05 1.34
C SER A 203 13.60 27.92 0.13
N LEU A 204 14.51 28.78 -0.32
CA LEU A 204 14.30 29.61 -1.52
C LEU A 204 14.24 28.74 -2.79
N VAL A 205 15.10 27.73 -2.90
CA VAL A 205 15.09 26.79 -4.03
C VAL A 205 13.82 25.93 -3.96
N GLN A 206 13.43 25.47 -2.76
CA GLN A 206 12.19 24.73 -2.56
C GLN A 206 10.97 25.53 -3.04
N ALA A 207 10.93 26.84 -2.77
CA ALA A 207 9.86 27.72 -3.23
C ALA A 207 9.81 27.87 -4.76
N LEU A 208 10.94 27.70 -5.45
CA LEU A 208 11.03 27.73 -6.93
C LEU A 208 10.77 26.35 -7.56
N MET A 209 10.94 25.25 -6.81
CA MET A 209 10.68 23.88 -7.25
C MET A 209 9.19 23.56 -7.23
N THR A 210 8.38 24.38 -7.90
CA THR A 210 6.93 24.24 -7.96
C THR A 210 6.53 22.88 -8.55
N GLY A 211 7.25 22.37 -9.55
CA GLY A 211 7.00 21.05 -10.14
C GLY A 211 7.30 19.87 -9.20
N ALA A 212 8.43 19.88 -8.48
CA ALA A 212 8.77 18.82 -7.51
C ALA A 212 7.91 18.91 -6.24
N THR A 213 7.58 20.13 -5.79
CA THR A 213 6.62 20.35 -4.70
C THR A 213 5.24 19.86 -5.09
N ALA A 214 4.78 20.20 -6.31
CA ALA A 214 3.53 19.67 -6.83
C ALA A 214 3.57 18.15 -6.96
N LYS A 215 4.69 17.53 -7.38
CA LYS A 215 4.84 16.05 -7.33
C LYS A 215 4.61 15.53 -5.93
N TRP A 216 5.35 16.06 -4.98
CA TRP A 216 5.37 15.57 -3.62
C TRP A 216 4.01 15.73 -2.95
N GLU A 217 3.34 16.87 -3.15
CA GLU A 217 1.97 17.09 -2.72
C GLU A 217 1.00 16.16 -3.45
N THR A 218 1.23 15.86 -4.74
CA THR A 218 0.43 14.91 -5.51
C THR A 218 0.61 13.48 -5.01
N ASP A 219 1.84 13.04 -4.74
CA ASP A 219 2.14 11.70 -4.24
C ASP A 219 1.62 11.54 -2.80
N ALA A 220 1.80 12.57 -1.96
CA ALA A 220 1.25 12.61 -0.60
C ALA A 220 -0.27 12.56 -0.63
N LYS A 221 -0.88 13.42 -1.44
CA LYS A 221 -2.33 13.44 -1.64
C LYS A 221 -2.82 12.09 -2.16
N PHE A 222 -2.16 11.51 -3.16
CA PHE A 222 -2.51 10.21 -3.71
C PHE A 222 -2.48 9.11 -2.65
N MET A 223 -1.43 9.05 -1.83
CA MET A 223 -1.36 8.09 -0.74
C MET A 223 -2.43 8.34 0.32
N THR A 224 -2.64 9.59 0.74
CA THR A 224 -3.73 9.98 1.67
C THR A 224 -5.08 9.61 1.09
N ASP A 225 -5.28 9.82 -0.20
CA ASP A 225 -6.51 9.47 -0.91
C ASP A 225 -6.68 7.95 -0.95
N VAL A 226 -5.62 7.16 -1.14
CA VAL A 226 -5.68 5.69 -1.05
C VAL A 226 -6.03 5.24 0.36
N ALA A 227 -5.37 5.75 1.41
CA ALA A 227 -5.68 5.38 2.80
C ALA A 227 -7.09 5.82 3.21
N THR A 228 -7.48 7.03 2.79
CA THR A 228 -8.84 7.56 2.97
C THR A 228 -9.82 6.68 2.21
N ARG A 229 -9.53 6.30 0.96
CA ARG A 229 -10.38 5.41 0.17
C ARG A 229 -10.55 4.06 0.86
N ILE A 230 -9.49 3.43 1.35
CA ILE A 230 -9.56 2.18 2.13
C ILE A 230 -10.45 2.36 3.38
N LEU A 231 -10.23 3.44 4.15
CA LEU A 231 -11.04 3.75 5.33
C LEU A 231 -12.53 3.92 4.99
N ASN A 232 -12.79 4.66 3.93
CA ASN A 232 -14.13 4.94 3.48
C ASN A 232 -14.78 3.72 2.89
N GLU A 233 -14.12 2.98 2.00
CA GLU A 233 -14.58 1.70 1.47
C GLU A 233 -14.89 0.70 2.58
N ARG A 234 -14.16 0.72 3.70
CA ARG A 234 -14.49 -0.11 4.86
C ARG A 234 -15.72 0.37 5.60
N ARG A 235 -15.82 1.65 5.95
CA ARG A 235 -17.08 2.21 6.51
C ARG A 235 -18.24 2.05 5.56
N GLU A 236 -17.87 2.01 4.30
CA GLU A 236 -18.75 1.80 3.22
C GLU A 236 -19.26 0.35 3.33
N ASN A 237 -18.38 -0.62 3.24
CA ASN A 237 -18.74 -2.03 3.26
C ASN A 237 -18.19 -2.71 4.53
N PRO A 238 -18.81 -2.48 5.70
CA PRO A 238 -18.39 -3.10 6.93
C PRO A 238 -18.48 -4.60 6.84
N ILE A 239 -17.36 -5.19 7.20
CA ILE A 239 -17.19 -6.61 7.30
C ILE A 239 -16.88 -6.92 8.74
N ASP A 240 -17.39 -8.03 9.25
CA ASP A 240 -17.07 -8.52 10.59
C ASP A 240 -15.74 -9.29 10.58
N LYS A 241 -14.65 -8.62 10.17
CA LYS A 241 -13.29 -9.17 10.19
C LYS A 241 -12.48 -8.54 11.34
N LYS A 242 -11.72 -9.35 12.07
CA LYS A 242 -10.88 -8.89 13.18
C LYS A 242 -9.53 -8.36 12.68
N ASP A 243 -9.55 -7.36 11.81
CA ASP A 243 -8.35 -6.73 11.24
C ASP A 243 -8.02 -5.36 11.86
N LEU A 244 -6.83 -4.83 11.57
CA LEU A 244 -6.34 -3.57 12.12
C LEU A 244 -7.29 -2.41 11.83
N LEU A 245 -7.89 -2.38 10.64
CA LEU A 245 -8.79 -1.31 10.25
C LEU A 245 -10.08 -1.33 11.09
N ASN A 246 -10.68 -2.50 11.33
CA ASN A 246 -11.82 -2.59 12.24
C ASN A 246 -11.45 -2.24 13.68
N THR A 247 -10.25 -2.62 14.13
CA THR A 247 -9.76 -2.20 15.44
C THR A 247 -9.67 -0.68 15.53
N MET A 248 -9.10 -0.01 14.52
CA MET A 248 -9.02 1.45 14.47
C MET A 248 -10.40 2.13 14.43
N LEU A 249 -11.37 1.53 13.75
CA LEU A 249 -12.71 2.09 13.56
C LEU A 249 -13.62 1.96 14.79
N TYR A 250 -13.60 0.80 15.44
CA TYR A 250 -14.67 0.42 16.37
C TYR A 250 -14.17 0.21 17.81
N SER A 251 -12.86 0.05 18.03
CA SER A 251 -12.33 -0.19 19.37
C SER A 251 -12.08 1.12 20.12
N LYS A 252 -12.21 1.06 21.44
CA LYS A 252 -11.87 2.16 22.35
C LYS A 252 -10.66 1.77 23.19
N ASP A 253 -9.77 2.72 23.41
CA ASP A 253 -8.59 2.53 24.23
C ASP A 253 -9.00 2.13 25.66
N PRO A 254 -8.58 0.97 26.16
CA PRO A 254 -9.01 0.47 27.48
C PRO A 254 -8.55 1.38 28.63
N LYS A 255 -7.52 2.22 28.43
CA LYS A 255 -7.01 3.13 29.46
C LYS A 255 -7.78 4.45 29.54
N THR A 256 -8.13 5.05 28.41
CA THR A 256 -8.76 6.38 28.35
C THR A 256 -10.25 6.35 28.00
N GLY A 257 -10.74 5.23 27.47
CA GLY A 257 -12.10 5.11 26.91
C GLY A 257 -12.29 5.83 25.56
N GLN A 258 -11.23 6.40 24.98
CA GLN A 258 -11.29 7.16 23.73
C GLN A 258 -11.05 6.25 22.51
N GLY A 259 -11.76 6.50 21.41
CA GLY A 259 -11.44 5.92 20.10
C GLY A 259 -10.47 6.80 19.31
N LEU A 260 -10.02 6.33 18.15
CA LEU A 260 -9.24 7.15 17.21
C LEU A 260 -10.18 8.05 16.38
N SER A 261 -9.73 9.27 16.09
CA SER A 261 -10.39 10.13 15.12
C SER A 261 -10.14 9.64 13.69
N ASP A 262 -11.01 9.98 12.74
CA ASP A 262 -10.85 9.60 11.33
C ASP A 262 -9.49 9.98 10.75
N ASP A 263 -9.00 11.16 11.12
CA ASP A 263 -7.68 11.67 10.74
C ASP A 263 -6.57 10.79 11.35
N ALA A 264 -6.68 10.41 12.62
CA ALA A 264 -5.74 9.48 13.25
C ALA A 264 -5.78 8.09 12.61
N ILE A 265 -6.96 7.60 12.19
CA ILE A 265 -7.10 6.30 11.51
C ILE A 265 -6.40 6.35 10.14
N ALA A 266 -6.67 7.36 9.32
CA ALA A 266 -6.05 7.51 7.99
C ALA A 266 -4.52 7.62 8.07
N LYS A 267 -4.01 8.40 9.03
CA LYS A 267 -2.57 8.53 9.30
C LYS A 267 -1.91 7.22 9.73
N ASN A 268 -2.60 6.41 10.52
CA ASN A 268 -2.09 5.10 10.92
C ASN A 268 -2.18 4.06 9.79
N LEU A 269 -3.21 4.10 8.94
CA LEU A 269 -3.26 3.30 7.71
C LEU A 269 -2.07 3.59 6.79
N LEU A 270 -1.76 4.87 6.56
CA LEU A 270 -0.57 5.29 5.82
C LEU A 270 0.71 4.76 6.46
N THR A 271 0.80 4.84 7.78
CA THR A 271 1.94 4.31 8.53
C THR A 271 2.14 2.82 8.27
N PHE A 272 1.08 2.00 8.30
CA PHE A 272 1.19 0.57 8.04
C PHE A 272 1.52 0.23 6.60
N LEU A 273 0.91 0.93 5.64
CA LEU A 273 1.24 0.75 4.24
C LEU A 273 2.71 1.10 4.01
N ILE A 274 3.21 2.22 4.52
CA ILE A 274 4.62 2.62 4.35
C ILE A 274 5.57 1.62 5.02
N ALA A 275 5.35 1.36 6.30
CA ALA A 275 6.28 0.55 7.09
C ALA A 275 6.27 -0.92 6.67
N GLY A 276 5.08 -1.49 6.39
CA GLY A 276 4.89 -2.92 6.16
C GLY A 276 5.46 -3.40 4.83
N HIS A 277 5.38 -2.60 3.75
CA HIS A 277 5.79 -3.10 2.45
C HIS A 277 7.24 -2.80 2.07
N GLU A 278 7.72 -1.57 2.32
CA GLU A 278 9.04 -1.16 1.83
C GLU A 278 10.15 -1.93 2.53
N THR A 279 9.97 -2.20 3.82
CA THR A 279 10.97 -2.83 4.67
C THR A 279 11.07 -4.34 4.44
N SER A 280 9.94 -5.06 4.46
CA SER A 280 9.87 -6.51 4.18
C SER A 280 10.36 -6.84 2.78
N SER A 281 9.95 -6.08 1.77
CA SER A 281 10.40 -6.32 0.39
C SER A 281 11.90 -6.11 0.24
N GLY A 282 12.46 -5.03 0.79
CA GLY A 282 13.91 -4.80 0.77
C GLY A 282 14.68 -5.95 1.43
N LEU A 283 14.18 -6.47 2.56
CA LEU A 283 14.75 -7.63 3.22
C LEU A 283 14.75 -8.86 2.31
N MET A 284 13.61 -9.25 1.75
CA MET A 284 13.52 -10.42 0.88
C MET A 284 14.40 -10.26 -0.38
N SER A 285 14.53 -9.04 -0.92
CA SER A 285 15.41 -8.77 -2.06
C SER A 285 16.89 -8.90 -1.71
N PHE A 286 17.31 -8.38 -0.56
CA PHE A 286 18.68 -8.59 -0.08
C PHE A 286 18.94 -10.08 0.23
N MET A 287 17.97 -10.80 0.82
CA MET A 287 18.09 -12.24 1.06
C MET A 287 18.31 -12.98 -0.27
N THR A 288 17.51 -12.65 -1.28
CA THR A 288 17.64 -13.21 -2.63
C THR A 288 19.04 -12.96 -3.20
N TYR A 289 19.55 -11.73 -3.12
CA TYR A 289 20.91 -11.41 -3.55
C TYR A 289 21.97 -12.25 -2.81
N TYR A 290 21.94 -12.26 -1.48
CA TYR A 290 22.95 -12.96 -0.68
C TYR A 290 22.89 -14.47 -0.88
N LEU A 291 21.70 -15.06 -0.98
CA LEU A 291 21.57 -16.49 -1.22
C LEU A 291 22.13 -16.90 -2.59
N ILE A 292 21.85 -16.13 -3.65
CA ILE A 292 22.40 -16.42 -4.98
C ILE A 292 23.92 -16.22 -5.00
N LYS A 293 24.44 -15.18 -4.32
CA LYS A 293 25.88 -14.91 -4.23
C LYS A 293 26.62 -15.97 -3.40
N HIS A 294 25.94 -16.61 -2.46
CA HIS A 294 26.48 -17.64 -1.56
C HIS A 294 25.75 -18.99 -1.75
N PRO A 295 26.04 -19.72 -2.84
CA PRO A 295 25.28 -20.94 -3.21
C PRO A 295 25.41 -22.08 -2.20
N GLU A 296 26.43 -22.09 -1.35
CA GLU A 296 26.50 -23.02 -0.21
C GLU A 296 25.39 -22.73 0.81
N ALA A 297 25.21 -21.46 1.19
CA ALA A 297 24.16 -21.06 2.11
C ALA A 297 22.76 -21.32 1.52
N MET A 298 22.58 -21.06 0.22
CA MET A 298 21.31 -21.39 -0.45
C MET A 298 21.02 -22.89 -0.44
N ARG A 299 22.02 -23.75 -0.69
CA ARG A 299 21.85 -25.22 -0.63
C ARG A 299 21.56 -25.72 0.78
N LYS A 300 22.22 -25.18 1.82
CA LYS A 300 21.91 -25.52 3.21
C LYS A 300 20.47 -25.16 3.56
N LEU A 301 20.03 -23.97 3.17
CA LEU A 301 18.66 -23.52 3.39
C LEU A 301 17.65 -24.37 2.62
N GLN A 302 17.91 -24.68 1.34
CA GLN A 302 17.06 -25.59 0.56
C GLN A 302 16.96 -26.98 1.19
N ALA A 303 18.07 -27.53 1.70
CA ALA A 303 18.07 -28.83 2.36
C ALA A 303 17.24 -28.82 3.65
N GLU A 304 17.36 -27.77 4.47
CA GLU A 304 16.50 -27.59 5.66
C GLU A 304 15.02 -27.50 5.27
N ILE A 305 14.69 -26.71 4.23
CA ILE A 305 13.32 -26.57 3.72
C ILE A 305 12.78 -27.93 3.23
N ASP A 306 13.58 -28.69 2.50
CA ASP A 306 13.17 -30.00 1.97
C ASP A 306 12.94 -31.01 3.10
N GLU A 307 13.82 -31.03 4.11
CA GLU A 307 13.73 -31.89 5.29
C GLU A 307 12.46 -31.59 6.10
N VAL A 308 12.18 -30.31 6.34
CA VAL A 308 11.04 -29.88 7.16
C VAL A 308 9.71 -30.08 6.43
N LEU A 309 9.64 -29.68 5.16
CA LEU A 309 8.37 -29.63 4.44
C LEU A 309 8.03 -30.91 3.70
N GLY A 310 9.02 -31.72 3.29
CA GLY A 310 8.78 -32.95 2.52
C GLY A 310 7.95 -32.72 1.23
N GLY A 311 8.01 -31.51 0.66
CA GLY A 311 7.22 -31.09 -0.50
C GLY A 311 5.80 -30.60 -0.21
N GLN A 312 5.39 -30.47 1.05
CA GLN A 312 4.12 -29.85 1.44
C GLN A 312 4.21 -28.31 1.50
N PRO A 313 3.09 -27.58 1.35
CA PRO A 313 3.09 -26.11 1.51
C PRO A 313 3.45 -25.73 2.94
N VAL A 314 4.24 -24.66 3.08
CA VAL A 314 4.69 -24.12 4.37
C VAL A 314 3.49 -23.89 5.30
N GLN A 315 3.42 -24.56 6.45
CA GLN A 315 2.42 -24.22 7.47
C GLN A 315 3.07 -23.38 8.57
N TYR A 316 2.24 -22.72 9.38
CA TYR A 316 2.73 -21.86 10.47
C TYR A 316 3.68 -22.61 11.42
N GLN A 317 3.32 -23.84 11.78
CA GLN A 317 4.10 -24.75 12.64
C GLN A 317 5.46 -25.17 12.05
N ASP A 318 5.66 -25.00 10.74
CA ASP A 318 6.88 -25.42 10.06
C ASP A 318 7.97 -24.34 10.16
N LEU A 319 7.58 -23.08 10.32
CA LEU A 319 8.50 -21.93 10.33
C LEU A 319 9.57 -22.03 11.44
N SER A 320 9.23 -22.62 12.59
CA SER A 320 10.19 -22.78 13.68
C SER A 320 11.10 -23.97 13.56
N LYS A 321 10.80 -24.88 12.65
CA LYS A 321 11.67 -26.01 12.35
C LYS A 321 12.78 -25.62 11.36
N MET A 322 12.83 -24.34 10.96
CA MET A 322 13.80 -23.78 10.01
C MET A 322 14.75 -22.76 10.67
N PRO A 323 15.62 -23.17 11.62
CA PRO A 323 16.56 -22.27 12.28
C PRO A 323 17.59 -21.63 11.31
N TYR A 324 17.97 -22.31 10.23
CA TYR A 324 18.88 -21.77 9.23
C TYR A 324 18.21 -20.67 8.38
N LEU A 325 16.92 -20.80 8.06
CA LEU A 325 16.14 -19.69 7.47
C LEU A 325 16.15 -18.46 8.37
N THR A 326 15.92 -18.65 9.68
CA THR A 326 16.00 -17.58 10.68
C THR A 326 17.38 -16.92 10.69
N ALA A 327 18.45 -17.72 10.63
CA ALA A 327 19.82 -17.22 10.55
C ALA A 327 20.08 -16.38 9.30
N VAL A 328 19.58 -16.81 8.13
CA VAL A 328 19.68 -16.07 6.86
C VAL A 328 18.94 -14.72 6.94
N ILE A 329 17.75 -14.67 7.54
CA ILE A 329 17.00 -13.42 7.76
C ILE A 329 17.82 -12.46 8.64
N ARG A 330 18.32 -12.95 9.79
CA ARG A 330 19.12 -12.15 10.75
C ARG A 330 20.38 -11.58 10.11
N GLU A 331 21.13 -12.42 9.39
CA GLU A 331 22.37 -12.04 8.73
C GLU A 331 22.15 -11.04 7.59
N THR A 332 21.05 -11.21 6.85
CA THR A 332 20.68 -10.26 5.80
C THR A 332 20.39 -8.88 6.40
N LEU A 333 19.58 -8.80 7.46
CA LEU A 333 19.25 -7.55 8.14
C LEU A 333 20.46 -6.89 8.81
N ARG A 334 21.46 -7.68 9.22
CA ARG A 334 22.72 -7.16 9.75
C ARG A 334 23.50 -6.42 8.67
N LEU A 335 23.73 -7.07 7.53
CA LEU A 335 24.54 -6.52 6.45
C LEU A 335 23.84 -5.39 5.68
N ALA A 336 22.55 -5.59 5.42
CA ALA A 336 21.73 -4.71 4.60
C ALA A 336 20.39 -4.40 5.30
N PRO A 337 20.41 -3.62 6.40
CA PRO A 337 19.17 -3.17 7.03
C PRO A 337 18.41 -2.25 6.09
N THR A 338 17.17 -2.63 5.74
CA THR A 338 16.32 -1.83 4.84
C THR A 338 16.08 -0.41 5.35
N ALA A 339 15.97 -0.22 6.67
CA ALA A 339 15.95 1.09 7.32
C ALA A 339 17.37 1.40 7.87
N PRO A 340 18.23 2.11 7.11
CA PRO A 340 19.65 2.18 7.42
C PRO A 340 19.99 3.16 8.55
N MET A 341 19.04 3.96 9.03
CA MET A 341 19.30 5.07 9.94
C MET A 341 18.16 5.25 10.96
N ARG A 342 18.53 5.49 12.23
CA ARG A 342 17.59 5.81 13.32
C ARG A 342 17.96 7.15 13.94
N MET A 343 16.99 8.06 14.05
CA MET A 343 17.24 9.36 14.68
C MET A 343 16.76 9.38 16.13
N VAL A 344 17.58 9.96 17.01
CA VAL A 344 17.30 10.14 18.43
C VAL A 344 17.65 11.55 18.88
N LYS A 345 16.99 12.02 19.94
CA LYS A 345 17.27 13.31 20.56
C LYS A 345 17.52 13.11 22.06
N PRO A 346 18.59 13.68 22.63
CA PRO A 346 18.79 13.66 24.08
C PRO A 346 17.77 14.57 24.76
N LEU A 347 17.24 14.12 25.90
CA LEU A 347 16.28 14.89 26.70
C LEU A 347 16.95 16.06 27.42
N GLU A 348 18.22 15.88 27.81
CA GLU A 348 19.03 16.86 28.55
C GLU A 348 20.41 17.02 27.87
N ASP A 349 21.15 18.07 28.24
CA ASP A 349 22.54 18.24 27.79
C ASP A 349 23.37 17.03 28.28
N THR A 350 24.08 16.37 27.38
CA THR A 350 24.77 15.11 27.67
C THR A 350 26.12 15.02 26.95
N TYR A 351 26.88 13.96 27.26
CA TYR A 351 28.09 13.59 26.56
C TYR A 351 27.94 12.21 25.96
N LEU A 352 28.51 12.01 24.76
CA LEU A 352 28.57 10.72 24.06
C LEU A 352 30.01 10.21 23.96
N ALA A 353 30.16 8.92 23.63
CA ALA A 353 31.43 8.22 23.52
C ALA A 353 32.24 8.34 24.83
N ASN A 354 31.61 7.93 25.93
CA ASN A 354 32.21 7.95 27.27
C ASN A 354 32.74 9.32 27.71
N GLY A 355 31.94 10.37 27.51
CA GLY A 355 32.30 11.73 27.96
C GLY A 355 33.08 12.57 26.95
N LYS A 356 33.42 12.03 25.78
CA LYS A 356 34.33 12.67 24.80
C LYS A 356 33.67 13.80 24.00
N TYR A 357 32.40 13.67 23.64
CA TYR A 357 31.71 14.64 22.78
C TYR A 357 30.50 15.23 23.48
N PHE A 358 30.50 16.56 23.68
CA PHE A 358 29.33 17.27 24.20
C PHE A 358 28.22 17.36 23.17
N VAL A 359 27.00 17.07 23.60
CA VAL A 359 25.78 17.17 22.79
C VAL A 359 24.71 17.90 23.59
N LYS A 360 24.18 18.98 23.01
CA LYS A 360 23.10 19.77 23.62
C LYS A 360 21.77 19.01 23.59
N ALA A 361 20.92 19.20 24.59
CA ALA A 361 19.54 18.75 24.64
C ALA A 361 18.82 19.07 23.32
N GLY A 362 18.07 18.10 22.80
CA GLY A 362 17.33 18.23 21.54
C GLY A 362 18.16 18.19 20.25
N SER A 363 19.49 18.03 20.32
CA SER A 363 20.33 17.84 19.12
C SER A 363 19.91 16.60 18.34
N SER A 364 19.96 16.68 17.00
CA SER A 364 19.62 15.56 16.12
C SER A 364 20.79 14.58 16.01
N LEU A 365 20.68 13.45 16.71
CA LEU A 365 21.62 12.34 16.64
C LEU A 365 21.09 11.29 15.66
N VAL A 366 21.95 10.81 14.77
CA VAL A 366 21.62 9.92 13.67
C VAL A 366 22.44 8.65 13.83
N LEU A 367 21.84 7.60 14.36
CA LEU A 367 22.45 6.28 14.42
C LEU A 367 22.47 5.65 13.04
N ASN A 368 23.66 5.36 12.52
CA ASN A 368 23.89 4.80 11.20
C ASN A 368 23.89 3.27 11.26
N THR A 369 22.69 2.68 11.27
CA THR A 369 22.47 1.22 11.29
C THR A 369 23.17 0.48 10.18
N TRP A 370 23.32 1.11 9.01
CA TRP A 370 24.09 0.56 7.90
C TRP A 370 25.57 0.34 8.22
N VAL A 371 26.16 1.12 9.13
CA VAL A 371 27.58 1.03 9.49
C VAL A 371 27.79 0.26 10.78
N TYR A 372 27.07 0.60 11.86
CA TYR A 372 27.38 0.05 13.18
C TYR A 372 27.06 -1.45 13.30
N GLN A 373 26.08 -1.98 12.56
CA GLN A 373 25.79 -3.42 12.55
C GLN A 373 26.86 -4.24 11.81
N LYS A 374 27.90 -3.57 11.29
CA LYS A 374 29.10 -4.16 10.70
C LYS A 374 30.37 -3.67 11.39
N ASP A 375 30.25 -3.18 12.63
CA ASP A 375 31.39 -2.76 13.45
C ASP A 375 32.34 -3.95 13.67
N PRO A 376 33.58 -3.93 13.13
CA PRO A 376 34.52 -5.04 13.26
C PRO A 376 34.88 -5.37 14.71
N LYS A 377 34.70 -4.43 15.66
CA LYS A 377 34.93 -4.69 17.09
C LYS A 377 33.94 -5.71 17.67
N VAL A 378 32.76 -5.83 17.07
CA VAL A 378 31.70 -6.76 17.51
C VAL A 378 31.63 -7.96 16.59
N TRP A 379 31.74 -7.74 15.28
CA TRP A 379 31.46 -8.75 14.27
C TRP A 379 32.70 -9.42 13.66
N GLY A 380 33.91 -8.98 14.02
CA GLY A 380 35.18 -9.54 13.54
C GLY A 380 35.72 -8.89 12.26
N GLU A 381 36.87 -9.36 11.79
CA GLU A 381 37.50 -8.84 10.55
C GLU A 381 36.67 -9.15 9.30
N ASP A 382 35.88 -10.22 9.33
CA ASP A 382 34.95 -10.64 8.30
C ASP A 382 33.56 -9.98 8.43
N ALA A 383 33.43 -8.87 9.18
CA ALA A 383 32.15 -8.20 9.43
C ALA A 383 31.39 -7.76 8.17
N GLN A 384 32.06 -7.67 7.02
CA GLN A 384 31.43 -7.35 5.73
C GLN A 384 30.94 -8.58 4.96
N GLU A 385 31.35 -9.79 5.37
CA GLU A 385 30.99 -11.05 4.73
C GLU A 385 29.62 -11.56 5.20
N PHE A 386 28.90 -12.23 4.30
CA PHE A 386 27.63 -12.90 4.61
C PHE A 386 27.88 -14.32 5.10
N SER A 387 27.63 -14.55 6.40
CA SER A 387 27.68 -15.89 7.01
C SER A 387 26.51 -16.09 7.97
N PRO A 388 25.45 -16.80 7.56
CA PRO A 388 24.35 -17.18 8.45
C PRO A 388 24.80 -17.95 9.69
N GLU A 389 25.90 -18.70 9.61
CA GLU A 389 26.41 -19.54 10.71
C GLU A 389 26.76 -18.75 11.98
N ARG A 390 27.01 -17.43 11.87
CA ARG A 390 27.23 -16.55 13.03
C ARG A 390 25.96 -16.24 13.82
N MET A 391 24.79 -16.58 13.26
CA MET A 391 23.48 -16.34 13.86
C MET A 391 22.91 -17.58 14.57
N LEU A 392 23.65 -18.70 14.55
CA LEU A 392 23.24 -20.00 15.08
C LEU A 392 24.00 -20.34 16.36
N GLU A 393 23.59 -21.44 17.00
CA GLU A 393 24.34 -22.11 18.08
C GLU A 393 24.65 -21.19 19.30
N GLY A 394 23.73 -20.28 19.65
CA GLY A 394 23.92 -19.38 20.80
C GLY A 394 24.84 -18.18 20.52
N LYS A 395 25.43 -18.08 19.32
CA LYS A 395 26.37 -17.00 18.96
C LYS A 395 25.67 -15.65 18.83
N PHE A 396 24.44 -15.64 18.33
CA PHE A 396 23.62 -14.43 18.26
C PHE A 396 23.26 -13.92 19.66
N GLU A 397 22.88 -14.83 20.55
CA GLU A 397 22.50 -14.54 21.93
C GLU A 397 23.67 -14.03 22.78
N ALA A 398 24.90 -14.42 22.42
CA ALA A 398 26.14 -13.98 23.06
C ALA A 398 26.62 -12.57 22.65
N LEU A 399 25.97 -11.93 21.65
CA LEU A 399 26.36 -10.61 21.18
C LEU A 399 26.21 -9.53 22.28
N PRO A 400 27.05 -8.48 22.28
CA PRO A 400 26.84 -7.33 23.14
C PRO A 400 25.42 -6.73 22.96
N PRO A 401 24.82 -6.13 24.00
CA PRO A 401 23.49 -5.56 23.91
C PRO A 401 23.36 -4.56 22.76
N GLN A 402 22.20 -4.53 22.10
CA GLN A 402 21.92 -3.57 21.02
C GLN A 402 22.82 -3.71 19.78
N SER A 403 23.48 -4.87 19.59
CA SER A 403 24.29 -5.14 18.40
C SER A 403 23.48 -5.37 17.12
N TRP A 404 22.18 -5.65 17.25
CA TRP A 404 21.26 -5.92 16.14
C TRP A 404 19.92 -5.22 16.42
N GLN A 405 19.61 -4.15 15.67
CA GLN A 405 18.36 -3.38 15.82
C GLN A 405 17.70 -2.99 14.49
N PRO A 406 17.46 -3.92 13.56
CA PRO A 406 16.78 -3.60 12.30
C PRO A 406 15.31 -3.20 12.50
N PHE A 407 14.68 -3.59 13.62
CA PHE A 407 13.29 -3.29 13.97
C PHE A 407 13.15 -2.11 14.95
N GLY A 408 14.20 -1.32 15.16
CA GLY A 408 14.20 -0.22 16.12
C GLY A 408 14.44 -0.68 17.55
N PHE A 409 14.01 0.13 18.52
CA PHE A 409 14.30 -0.06 19.94
C PHE A 409 13.20 0.51 20.83
N GLY A 410 12.98 -0.12 21.99
CA GLY A 410 12.17 0.40 23.07
C GLY A 410 10.68 0.47 22.75
N ILE A 411 9.97 1.40 23.40
CA ILE A 411 8.51 1.56 23.19
C ILE A 411 8.16 1.98 21.76
N ARG A 412 9.15 2.44 20.99
CA ARG A 412 9.03 2.83 19.57
C ARG A 412 9.53 1.74 18.62
N GLY A 413 9.77 0.52 19.11
CA GLY A 413 10.09 -0.65 18.30
C GLY A 413 8.99 -0.98 17.30
N CYS A 414 9.35 -1.66 16.21
CA CYS A 414 8.41 -2.00 15.14
C CYS A 414 7.35 -2.98 15.64
N ILE A 415 6.12 -2.50 15.81
CA ILE A 415 4.98 -3.35 16.21
C ILE A 415 4.63 -4.41 15.16
N GLY A 416 4.97 -4.16 13.89
CA GLY A 416 4.74 -5.08 12.77
C GLY A 416 5.81 -6.16 12.62
N ARG A 417 6.76 -6.28 13.55
CA ARG A 417 7.85 -7.27 13.45
C ARG A 417 7.34 -8.72 13.30
N PRO A 418 6.39 -9.22 14.10
CA PRO A 418 5.92 -10.60 13.97
C PRO A 418 5.28 -10.86 12.59
N PHE A 419 4.55 -9.88 12.06
CA PHE A 419 3.97 -9.91 10.72
C PHE A 419 5.06 -10.06 9.64
N ALA A 420 6.04 -9.16 9.64
CA ALA A 420 7.13 -9.16 8.67
C ALA A 420 7.94 -10.46 8.73
N TRP A 421 8.16 -10.98 9.93
CA TRP A 421 8.90 -12.23 10.12
C TRP A 421 8.19 -13.42 9.50
N GLN A 422 6.89 -13.58 9.76
CA GLN A 422 6.08 -14.67 9.20
C GLN A 422 6.01 -14.55 7.67
N GLU A 423 5.73 -13.35 7.16
CA GLU A 423 5.68 -13.08 5.72
C GLU A 423 6.99 -13.46 5.02
N VAL A 424 8.11 -12.92 5.48
CA VAL A 424 9.43 -13.17 4.89
C VAL A 424 9.77 -14.66 4.93
N SER A 425 9.50 -15.33 6.06
CA SER A 425 9.80 -16.75 6.21
C SER A 425 8.97 -17.61 5.26
N LEU A 426 7.65 -17.38 5.21
CA LEU A 426 6.75 -18.09 4.30
C LEU A 426 7.14 -17.88 2.84
N VAL A 427 7.39 -16.63 2.45
CA VAL A 427 7.69 -16.29 1.05
C VAL A 427 9.02 -16.89 0.63
N MET A 428 10.08 -16.70 1.42
CA MET A 428 11.41 -17.20 1.08
C MET A 428 11.50 -18.73 1.13
N ALA A 429 10.85 -19.37 2.11
CA ALA A 429 10.78 -20.83 2.17
C ALA A 429 10.04 -21.39 0.95
N SER A 430 8.90 -20.79 0.58
CA SER A 430 8.12 -21.26 -0.58
C SER A 430 8.84 -21.03 -1.91
N ILE A 431 9.57 -19.92 -2.06
CA ILE A 431 10.41 -19.66 -3.23
C ILE A 431 11.49 -20.74 -3.34
N LEU A 432 12.25 -20.99 -2.28
CA LEU A 432 13.40 -21.90 -2.32
C LEU A 432 13.01 -23.38 -2.32
N GLN A 433 11.83 -23.70 -1.79
CA GLN A 433 11.22 -25.02 -1.97
C GLN A 433 10.99 -25.31 -3.46
N LYS A 434 10.50 -24.33 -4.22
CA LYS A 434 10.06 -24.52 -5.60
C LYS A 434 11.14 -24.24 -6.65
N PHE A 435 12.03 -23.29 -6.38
CA PHE A 435 12.97 -22.76 -7.38
C PHE A 435 14.42 -22.81 -6.93
N ASP A 436 15.30 -23.13 -7.88
CA ASP A 436 16.71 -22.77 -7.86
C ASP A 436 16.87 -21.37 -8.48
N LEU A 437 17.52 -20.47 -7.75
CA LEU A 437 17.70 -19.08 -8.16
C LEU A 437 19.13 -18.86 -8.69
N SER A 438 19.25 -18.04 -9.73
CA SER A 438 20.55 -17.63 -10.29
C SER A 438 20.50 -16.20 -10.80
N PHE A 439 21.62 -15.48 -10.78
CA PHE A 439 21.68 -14.16 -11.42
C PHE A 439 21.48 -14.29 -12.94
N VAL A 440 20.83 -13.29 -13.54
CA VAL A 440 20.81 -13.14 -15.00
C VAL A 440 22.21 -12.77 -15.50
N ASP A 441 22.86 -11.83 -14.80
CA ASP A 441 24.27 -11.48 -14.98
C ASP A 441 25.09 -12.07 -13.82
N PRO A 442 25.87 -13.14 -14.04
CA PRO A 442 26.73 -13.73 -13.01
C PRO A 442 27.75 -12.76 -12.41
N THR A 443 28.02 -11.63 -13.09
CA THR A 443 28.96 -10.61 -12.63
C THR A 443 28.31 -9.50 -11.80
N TYR A 444 26.98 -9.54 -11.62
CA TYR A 444 26.27 -8.57 -10.80
C TYR A 444 26.85 -8.50 -9.38
N ASN A 445 27.08 -7.27 -8.93
CA ASN A 445 27.44 -6.95 -7.56
C ASN A 445 26.42 -5.95 -7.01
N LEU A 446 26.16 -6.02 -5.71
CA LEU A 446 25.10 -5.24 -5.08
C LEU A 446 25.26 -3.73 -5.32
N ALA A 447 24.42 -3.19 -6.19
CA ALA A 447 24.17 -1.77 -6.29
C ALA A 447 22.96 -1.42 -5.40
N LEU A 448 22.89 -0.19 -4.89
CA LEU A 448 21.82 0.23 -3.99
C LEU A 448 20.95 1.32 -4.63
N LYS A 449 19.64 1.21 -4.36
CA LYS A 449 18.65 2.26 -4.62
C LYS A 449 18.19 2.77 -3.27
N GLN A 450 18.24 4.09 -3.07
CA GLN A 450 17.93 4.69 -1.78
C GLN A 450 16.79 5.70 -1.88
N ALA A 451 15.88 5.62 -0.90
CA ALA A 451 14.86 6.61 -0.56
C ALA A 451 14.96 6.89 0.94
N LEU A 452 13.86 6.77 1.68
CA LEU A 452 13.93 6.64 3.14
C LEU A 452 14.57 5.29 3.54
N THR A 453 14.30 4.24 2.75
CA THR A 453 14.87 2.90 2.89
C THR A 453 15.90 2.59 1.80
N VAL A 454 16.58 1.45 1.88
CA VAL A 454 17.53 0.95 0.87
C VAL A 454 17.12 -0.41 0.33
N LYS A 455 17.34 -0.64 -0.97
CA LYS A 455 17.09 -1.92 -1.65
C LYS A 455 18.18 -2.21 -2.69
N PRO A 456 18.35 -3.47 -3.15
CA PRO A 456 19.13 -3.75 -4.34
C PRO A 456 18.65 -2.93 -5.54
N LYS A 457 19.59 -2.38 -6.31
CA LYS A 457 19.34 -1.65 -7.56
C LYS A 457 19.65 -2.58 -8.72
N ASP A 458 18.72 -2.69 -9.67
CA ASP A 458 18.91 -3.43 -10.92
C ASP A 458 19.34 -4.90 -10.71
N LEU A 459 18.83 -5.52 -9.64
CA LEU A 459 19.03 -6.94 -9.36
C LEU A 459 18.10 -7.75 -10.27
N PHE A 460 18.67 -8.61 -11.11
CA PHE A 460 17.90 -9.46 -12.01
C PHE A 460 18.28 -10.93 -11.83
N ILE A 461 17.27 -11.78 -11.68
CA ILE A 461 17.44 -13.22 -11.41
C ILE A 461 16.66 -14.08 -12.41
N ARG A 462 16.99 -15.37 -12.43
CA ARG A 462 16.22 -16.45 -13.07
C ARG A 462 15.81 -17.43 -11.99
N ALA A 463 14.62 -17.99 -12.12
CA ALA A 463 14.07 -18.99 -11.20
C ALA A 463 13.75 -20.27 -11.97
N LYS A 464 14.50 -21.35 -11.73
CA LYS A 464 14.30 -22.65 -12.38
C LYS A 464 13.61 -23.61 -11.42
N LEU A 465 12.59 -24.33 -11.88
CA LEU A 465 11.93 -25.35 -11.06
C LEU A 465 12.91 -26.44 -10.61
N ARG A 466 12.83 -26.82 -9.33
CA ARG A 466 13.64 -27.89 -8.74
C ARG A 466 13.10 -29.26 -9.17
N ASN A 467 13.96 -30.12 -9.71
CA ASN A 467 13.59 -31.41 -10.33
C ASN A 467 13.19 -32.53 -9.34
N GLN A 468 13.22 -32.28 -8.02
CA GLN A 468 13.17 -33.35 -7.01
C GLN A 468 11.89 -33.40 -6.16
N ILE A 469 10.89 -32.55 -6.42
CA ILE A 469 9.66 -32.49 -5.61
C ILE A 469 8.45 -32.64 -6.54
N PRO A 470 7.47 -33.53 -6.23
CA PRO A 470 6.23 -33.63 -6.99
C PRO A 470 5.57 -32.25 -7.08
N HIS A 471 5.39 -31.75 -8.30
CA HIS A 471 4.89 -30.41 -8.59
C HIS A 471 3.71 -30.02 -7.68
N PHE A 472 3.91 -28.94 -6.92
CA PHE A 472 2.87 -28.35 -6.09
C PHE A 472 1.67 -27.94 -6.95
N ARG A 473 0.55 -28.66 -6.81
CA ARG A 473 -0.75 -28.24 -7.36
C ARG A 473 -1.39 -27.22 -6.42
N LEU A 474 -0.93 -25.97 -6.52
CA LEU A 474 -1.44 -24.82 -5.75
C LEU A 474 -2.96 -24.59 -5.93
N THR A 475 -3.56 -25.17 -6.97
CA THR A 475 -4.99 -25.03 -7.27
C THR A 475 -5.90 -26.08 -6.63
N ALA A 476 -5.38 -27.14 -6.01
CA ALA A 476 -6.23 -28.25 -5.57
C ALA A 476 -6.48 -28.30 -4.05
N SER A 477 -5.61 -27.78 -3.19
CA SER A 477 -5.80 -27.92 -1.73
C SER A 477 -6.81 -26.93 -1.15
N ILE A 478 -6.81 -25.67 -1.61
CA ILE A 478 -7.79 -24.64 -1.19
C ILE A 478 -9.20 -25.00 -1.68
N LEU A 479 -9.32 -25.57 -2.89
CA LEU A 479 -10.61 -26.03 -3.43
C LEU A 479 -11.07 -27.40 -2.86
N LYS A 480 -10.17 -28.22 -2.31
CA LYS A 480 -10.52 -29.55 -1.76
C LYS A 480 -11.02 -29.53 -0.33
N GLN A 481 -10.67 -28.55 0.50
CA GLN A 481 -11.25 -28.46 1.84
C GLN A 481 -12.70 -27.95 1.87
N VAL A 482 -13.15 -27.24 0.82
CA VAL A 482 -14.57 -26.86 0.66
C VAL A 482 -15.40 -27.96 0.00
N SER A 483 -14.75 -28.86 -0.78
CA SER A 483 -15.44 -29.88 -1.58
C SER A 483 -15.54 -31.27 -0.90
N GLN A 484 -14.97 -31.45 0.30
CA GLN A 484 -15.05 -32.70 1.06
C GLN A 484 -15.86 -32.54 2.36
N SER A 485 -17.08 -32.03 2.23
CA SER A 485 -18.14 -32.27 3.22
C SER A 485 -19.52 -32.27 2.56
N SER A 486 -19.76 -33.21 1.64
CA SER A 486 -21.13 -33.51 1.22
C SER A 486 -21.31 -34.90 0.60
N SER A 487 -22.17 -35.67 1.25
CA SER A 487 -22.71 -37.01 0.95
C SER A 487 -21.80 -38.19 1.32
N THR A 488 -22.25 -39.12 2.16
CA THR A 488 -23.47 -39.91 1.93
C THR A 488 -24.11 -40.36 3.24
N THR A 489 -25.40 -40.10 3.45
CA THR A 489 -26.27 -41.08 4.13
C THR A 489 -27.70 -40.90 3.63
N THR A 490 -28.24 -42.00 3.13
CA THR A 490 -29.56 -42.15 2.54
C THR A 490 -30.66 -41.97 3.58
N THR A 491 -31.74 -41.35 3.12
CA THR A 491 -33.01 -41.07 3.80
C THR A 491 -33.55 -42.25 4.62
N THR A 492 -33.87 -42.03 5.89
CA THR A 492 -35.00 -42.73 6.54
C THR A 492 -35.61 -41.83 7.61
N THR A 493 -36.85 -41.43 7.37
CA THR A 493 -37.71 -40.65 8.27
C THR A 493 -38.21 -41.51 9.43
N ILE A 494 -37.88 -41.15 10.68
CA ILE A 494 -38.67 -41.48 11.88
C ILE A 494 -38.56 -40.30 12.88
N SER A 495 -39.70 -39.95 13.48
CA SER A 495 -39.99 -38.82 14.38
C SER A 495 -39.75 -39.10 15.88
N GLU A 496 -39.18 -38.10 16.58
CA GLU A 496 -39.20 -37.75 18.05
C GLU A 496 -38.74 -38.78 19.12
N PRO A 497 -38.41 -38.42 20.41
CA PRO A 497 -38.58 -37.14 21.17
C PRO A 497 -37.34 -36.64 22.01
N GLU A 498 -37.47 -35.44 22.59
CA GLU A 498 -36.54 -34.76 23.55
C GLU A 498 -36.30 -35.50 24.88
N VAL A 499 -35.07 -35.48 25.41
CA VAL A 499 -34.78 -35.60 26.86
C VAL A 499 -33.52 -34.78 27.24
N GLY A 500 -33.66 -33.82 28.16
CA GLY A 500 -32.55 -33.09 28.80
C GLY A 500 -32.02 -33.79 30.05
N ILE A 501 -30.75 -33.56 30.41
CA ILE A 501 -30.15 -33.98 31.68
C ILE A 501 -29.44 -32.78 32.35
N ALA A 502 -29.69 -32.61 33.66
CA ALA A 502 -29.28 -31.52 34.54
C ALA A 502 -27.82 -31.60 35.03
N ALA A 503 -27.24 -30.45 35.43
CA ALA A 503 -25.83 -30.25 35.81
C ALA A 503 -25.55 -30.34 37.33
N GLU A 504 -24.46 -31.03 37.72
CA GLU A 504 -23.87 -30.99 39.07
C GLU A 504 -23.04 -29.71 39.33
N ALA A 505 -22.90 -29.32 40.61
CA ALA A 505 -22.23 -28.09 41.05
C ALA A 505 -20.70 -28.14 40.86
N ARG A 506 -20.16 -27.25 40.01
CA ARG A 506 -18.73 -27.16 39.64
C ARG A 506 -17.90 -26.33 40.64
N ARG A 507 -16.61 -26.65 40.81
CA ARG A 507 -15.68 -25.96 41.74
C ARG A 507 -15.15 -24.62 41.18
N PRO A 508 -14.97 -23.54 41.96
CA PRO A 508 -14.40 -22.28 41.44
C PRO A 508 -12.98 -22.44 40.89
N MET A 509 -12.69 -21.77 39.78
CA MET A 509 -11.35 -21.60 39.20
C MET A 509 -11.17 -20.14 38.75
N TYR A 510 -10.02 -19.56 39.01
CA TYR A 510 -9.71 -18.18 38.65
C TYR A 510 -8.65 -18.16 37.56
N ILE A 511 -8.95 -17.50 36.45
CA ILE A 511 -8.07 -17.44 35.28
C ILE A 511 -7.82 -15.97 34.99
N PHE A 512 -6.57 -15.54 35.14
CA PHE A 512 -6.16 -14.16 34.90
C PHE A 512 -5.23 -14.05 33.71
N TYR A 513 -5.33 -12.95 32.98
CA TYR A 513 -4.44 -12.68 31.86
C TYR A 513 -3.80 -11.29 31.89
N GLY A 514 -2.51 -11.25 31.53
CA GLY A 514 -1.76 -10.03 31.21
C GLY A 514 -1.44 -10.02 29.72
N SER A 515 -2.10 -9.14 28.97
CA SER A 515 -2.12 -9.22 27.51
C SER A 515 -2.29 -7.82 26.91
N ASN A 516 -1.28 -7.32 26.21
CA ASN A 516 -1.46 -6.15 25.32
C ASN A 516 -1.94 -6.59 23.95
N THR A 517 -1.56 -7.80 23.54
CA THR A 517 -1.75 -8.26 22.18
C THR A 517 -2.92 -9.28 22.08
N GLY A 518 -3.51 -9.75 23.17
CA GLY A 518 -4.66 -10.68 23.16
C GLY A 518 -4.29 -12.17 23.14
N THR A 519 -3.04 -12.55 22.89
CA THR A 519 -2.61 -13.96 22.89
C THR A 519 -2.81 -14.64 24.24
N SER A 520 -2.33 -14.02 25.32
CA SER A 520 -2.50 -14.56 26.67
C SER A 520 -3.97 -14.60 27.11
N GLU A 521 -4.80 -13.70 26.58
CA GLU A 521 -6.25 -13.66 26.81
C GLU A 521 -6.95 -14.82 26.09
N ALA A 522 -6.62 -15.08 24.82
CA ALA A 522 -7.18 -16.20 24.07
C ALA A 522 -6.81 -17.56 24.71
N PHE A 523 -5.58 -17.70 25.21
CA PHE A 523 -5.16 -18.86 26.00
C PHE A 523 -5.94 -19.01 27.30
N ALA A 524 -6.12 -17.92 28.04
CA ALA A 524 -6.97 -17.91 29.22
C ALA A 524 -8.42 -18.28 28.89
N GLN A 525 -8.97 -17.79 27.76
CA GLN A 525 -10.31 -18.10 27.29
C GLN A 525 -10.46 -19.57 26.87
N ARG A 526 -9.45 -20.16 26.23
CA ARG A 526 -9.46 -21.60 25.90
C ARG A 526 -9.51 -22.46 27.17
N ILE A 527 -8.66 -22.16 28.15
CA ILE A 527 -8.70 -22.84 29.47
C ILE A 527 -10.06 -22.64 30.13
N ALA A 528 -10.66 -21.44 30.03
CA ALA A 528 -11.99 -21.16 30.55
C ALA A 528 -13.09 -21.96 29.84
N ASN A 529 -13.04 -22.08 28.51
CA ASN A 529 -14.02 -22.85 27.74
C ASN A 529 -13.95 -24.35 28.05
N ASP A 530 -12.74 -24.85 28.30
CA ASP A 530 -12.51 -26.26 28.62
C ASP A 530 -12.87 -26.58 30.09
N ALA A 531 -12.67 -25.64 31.03
CA ALA A 531 -12.85 -25.83 32.47
C ALA A 531 -14.17 -26.50 32.91
N PRO A 532 -15.35 -26.16 32.32
CA PRO A 532 -16.62 -26.86 32.58
C PRO A 532 -16.56 -28.37 32.37
N SER A 533 -15.85 -28.83 31.33
CA SER A 533 -15.70 -30.25 31.00
C SER A 533 -14.80 -31.00 32.00
N TYR A 534 -14.03 -30.27 32.82
CA TYR A 534 -13.16 -30.80 33.88
C TYR A 534 -13.72 -30.57 35.30
N GLY A 535 -14.99 -30.19 35.43
CA GLY A 535 -15.68 -30.00 36.72
C GLY A 535 -15.42 -28.65 37.41
N PHE A 536 -14.88 -27.66 36.69
CA PHE A 536 -14.60 -26.33 37.22
C PHE A 536 -15.56 -25.26 36.67
N ALA A 537 -15.85 -24.25 37.50
CA ALA A 537 -16.58 -23.04 37.17
C ALA A 537 -15.56 -21.90 36.99
N PRO A 538 -15.18 -21.56 35.75
CA PRO A 538 -14.15 -20.56 35.47
C PRO A 538 -14.65 -19.14 35.76
N LYS A 539 -13.79 -18.31 36.34
CA LYS A 539 -13.91 -16.86 36.40
C LYS A 539 -12.72 -16.25 35.68
N LEU A 540 -12.99 -15.63 34.53
CA LEU A 540 -11.97 -15.01 33.67
C LEU A 540 -11.89 -13.50 33.93
N GLY A 541 -10.67 -12.95 33.99
CA GLY A 541 -10.45 -11.50 34.07
C GLY A 541 -9.02 -11.09 33.76
N SER A 542 -8.75 -9.80 33.62
CA SER A 542 -7.36 -9.30 33.51
C SER A 542 -6.59 -9.42 34.82
N LEU A 543 -5.26 -9.43 34.78
CA LEU A 543 -4.42 -9.46 35.99
C LEU A 543 -4.68 -8.26 36.91
N ASP A 544 -4.88 -7.07 36.35
CA ASP A 544 -5.21 -5.87 37.13
C ASP A 544 -6.54 -5.98 37.88
N SER A 545 -7.47 -6.83 37.43
CA SER A 545 -8.72 -7.07 38.17
C SER A 545 -8.49 -7.84 39.48
N ALA A 546 -7.34 -8.51 39.62
CA ALA A 546 -6.89 -9.21 40.82
C ALA A 546 -5.85 -8.42 41.63
N ALA A 547 -5.53 -7.18 41.24
CA ALA A 547 -4.61 -6.34 41.98
C ALA A 547 -5.18 -6.02 43.38
N GLY A 548 -4.42 -6.35 44.43
CA GLY A 548 -4.83 -6.16 45.82
C GLY A 548 -5.36 -7.43 46.50
N HIS A 549 -5.83 -8.43 45.74
CA HIS A 549 -6.35 -9.67 46.32
C HIS A 549 -6.41 -10.83 45.31
N LEU A 550 -5.77 -11.96 45.64
CA LEU A 550 -5.92 -13.24 44.94
C LEU A 550 -6.86 -14.17 45.73
N PRO A 551 -7.90 -14.76 45.11
CA PRO A 551 -8.79 -15.69 45.78
C PRO A 551 -8.11 -16.99 46.23
N MET A 552 -8.53 -17.53 47.38
CA MET A 552 -7.94 -18.74 48.01
C MET A 552 -8.82 -19.99 47.91
N ASP A 553 -10.05 -19.89 47.44
CA ASP A 553 -11.04 -20.97 47.38
C ASP A 553 -10.95 -21.84 46.11
N GLY A 554 -10.03 -21.53 45.20
CA GLY A 554 -9.80 -22.25 43.96
C GLY A 554 -8.39 -22.01 43.40
N PRO A 555 -7.97 -22.78 42.38
CA PRO A 555 -6.68 -22.57 41.73
C PRO A 555 -6.67 -21.27 40.92
N THR A 556 -5.52 -20.60 40.89
CA THR A 556 -5.28 -19.38 40.10
C THR A 556 -4.37 -19.67 38.91
N ILE A 557 -4.88 -19.52 37.69
CA ILE A 557 -4.12 -19.73 36.46
C ILE A 557 -3.81 -18.38 35.83
N ILE A 558 -2.55 -18.09 35.58
CA ILE A 558 -2.10 -16.82 35.02
C ILE A 558 -1.48 -17.06 33.64
N CYS A 559 -2.04 -16.45 32.61
CA CYS A 559 -1.41 -16.37 31.28
C CYS A 559 -0.91 -14.93 31.07
N THR A 560 0.40 -14.70 31.00
CA THR A 560 0.92 -13.31 30.92
C THR A 560 2.10 -13.17 29.98
N ALA A 561 2.23 -12.00 29.36
CA ALA A 561 3.29 -11.69 28.41
C ALA A 561 4.32 -10.70 28.97
N SER A 562 5.54 -10.69 28.39
CA SER A 562 6.50 -9.58 28.55
C SER A 562 6.55 -8.73 27.29
N TYR A 563 6.50 -7.41 27.44
CA TYR A 563 6.67 -6.47 26.33
C TYR A 563 7.92 -5.64 26.56
N GLU A 564 9.00 -5.95 25.83
CA GLU A 564 10.31 -5.26 26.01
C GLU A 564 10.78 -5.28 27.48
N GLY A 565 10.42 -6.36 28.19
CA GLY A 565 10.70 -6.55 29.60
C GLY A 565 9.69 -5.92 30.56
N GLN A 566 8.75 -5.10 30.10
CA GLN A 566 7.70 -4.49 30.95
C GLN A 566 6.42 -5.32 30.99
N PRO A 567 5.59 -5.19 32.05
CA PRO A 567 4.30 -5.89 32.11
C PRO A 567 3.34 -5.39 31.04
N ALA A 568 2.34 -6.21 30.73
CA ALA A 568 1.20 -5.74 29.95
C ALA A 568 0.49 -4.58 30.68
N ASP A 569 -0.15 -3.70 29.92
CA ASP A 569 -0.87 -2.54 30.42
C ASP A 569 -1.95 -2.97 31.43
N ASN A 570 -2.66 -4.06 31.15
CA ASN A 570 -3.68 -4.65 32.03
C ASN A 570 -3.12 -5.60 33.11
N ALA A 571 -1.80 -5.56 33.33
CA ALA A 571 -1.09 -6.26 34.39
C ALA A 571 -0.16 -5.35 35.21
N THR A 572 -0.07 -4.06 34.84
CA THR A 572 0.88 -3.12 35.46
C THR A 572 0.55 -2.90 36.93
N ARG A 573 -0.73 -2.66 37.26
CA ARG A 573 -1.16 -2.45 38.66
C ARG A 573 -0.96 -3.70 39.49
N PHE A 574 -1.19 -4.87 38.91
CA PHE A 574 -0.96 -6.14 39.58
C PHE A 574 0.53 -6.35 39.89
N VAL A 575 1.43 -6.08 38.93
CA VAL A 575 2.88 -6.22 39.14
C VAL A 575 3.39 -5.21 40.16
N ASP A 576 2.97 -3.95 40.09
CA ASP A 576 3.31 -2.93 41.08
C ASP A 576 2.86 -3.37 42.49
N TRP A 577 1.61 -3.82 42.61
CA TRP A 577 1.09 -4.36 43.87
C TRP A 577 1.92 -5.55 44.35
N LEU A 578 2.15 -6.56 43.50
CA LEU A 578 2.88 -7.79 43.83
C LEU A 578 4.30 -7.50 44.34
N LEU A 579 4.97 -6.47 43.79
CA LEU A 579 6.28 -6.03 44.25
C LEU A 579 6.25 -5.39 45.64
N THR A 580 5.13 -4.77 46.03
CA THR A 580 4.92 -4.18 47.37
C THR A 580 4.40 -5.15 48.43
N VAL A 581 3.90 -6.32 48.04
CA VAL A 581 3.38 -7.35 48.97
C VAL A 581 4.51 -7.86 49.88
N GLU A 582 4.24 -7.89 51.20
CA GLU A 582 5.22 -8.37 52.19
C GLU A 582 5.35 -9.90 52.18
N SER A 583 6.44 -10.43 52.74
CA SER A 583 6.69 -11.88 52.78
C SER A 583 5.58 -12.65 53.49
N LYS A 584 5.11 -13.76 52.89
CA LYS A 584 4.08 -14.71 53.39
C LYS A 584 2.62 -14.31 53.28
N GLN A 585 2.29 -13.13 52.74
CA GLN A 585 0.88 -12.70 52.57
C GLN A 585 0.10 -13.51 51.51
N LEU A 586 0.78 -14.28 50.65
CA LEU A 586 0.15 -15.11 49.61
C LEU A 586 0.14 -16.60 49.95
N GLN A 587 0.30 -16.94 51.23
CA GLN A 587 0.21 -18.33 51.71
C GLN A 587 -1.18 -18.91 51.45
N GLY A 588 -1.24 -20.11 50.87
CA GLY A 588 -2.49 -20.79 50.52
C GLY A 588 -2.96 -20.57 49.08
N ILE A 589 -2.34 -19.65 48.34
CA ILE A 589 -2.58 -19.50 46.90
C ILE A 589 -1.88 -20.63 46.15
N ARG A 590 -2.65 -21.38 45.38
CA ARG A 590 -2.14 -22.37 44.43
C ARG A 590 -2.22 -21.81 43.02
N TYR A 591 -1.08 -21.74 42.36
CA TYR A 591 -1.00 -21.02 41.09
C TYR A 591 -0.21 -21.76 40.01
N ALA A 592 -0.53 -21.44 38.76
CA ALA A 592 0.23 -21.82 37.59
C ALA A 592 0.44 -20.59 36.71
N VAL A 593 1.63 -20.44 36.13
CA VAL A 593 1.94 -19.35 35.21
C VAL A 593 2.31 -19.94 33.85
N PHE A 594 1.62 -19.48 32.81
CA PHE A 594 2.06 -19.62 31.43
C PHE A 594 2.59 -18.27 30.95
N GLY A 595 3.88 -18.25 30.61
CA GLY A 595 4.57 -17.06 30.13
C GLY A 595 4.66 -17.02 28.61
N CYS A 596 4.14 -15.96 28.01
CA CYS A 596 4.30 -15.65 26.59
C CYS A 596 5.50 -14.70 26.41
N GLY A 597 6.59 -15.18 25.81
CA GLY A 597 7.81 -14.39 25.55
C GLY A 597 8.25 -14.49 24.09
N ASN A 598 9.33 -13.80 23.74
CA ASN A 598 9.99 -13.90 22.43
C ASN A 598 11.51 -13.85 22.61
N SER A 599 12.23 -14.93 22.27
CA SER A 599 13.68 -15.05 22.56
C SER A 599 14.57 -14.13 21.74
N ASP A 600 14.06 -13.53 20.67
CA ASP A 600 14.82 -12.50 19.95
C ASP A 600 15.09 -11.26 20.82
N TRP A 601 14.30 -11.06 21.88
CA TRP A 601 14.60 -10.09 22.92
C TRP A 601 15.42 -10.72 24.02
N THR A 602 16.63 -11.14 23.66
CA THR A 602 17.53 -11.95 24.50
C THR A 602 17.69 -11.42 25.92
N GLN A 603 17.71 -10.09 26.09
CA GLN A 603 17.88 -9.41 27.39
C GLN A 603 16.60 -9.29 28.23
N THR A 604 15.43 -9.36 27.61
CA THR A 604 14.12 -9.16 28.28
C THR A 604 13.17 -10.34 28.13
N TYR A 605 13.64 -11.43 27.54
CA TYR A 605 12.90 -12.67 27.33
C TYR A 605 12.29 -13.18 28.64
N GLN A 606 10.97 -13.35 28.64
CA GLN A 606 10.19 -13.89 29.77
C GLN A 606 10.31 -13.10 31.09
N ARG A 607 10.86 -11.88 31.11
CA ARG A 607 11.12 -11.11 32.34
C ARG A 607 9.91 -11.02 33.29
N ILE A 608 8.72 -10.72 32.78
CA ILE A 608 7.51 -10.50 33.60
C ILE A 608 6.87 -11.80 34.07
N PRO A 609 6.66 -12.83 33.24
CA PRO A 609 6.26 -14.14 33.71
C PRO A 609 7.22 -14.72 34.76
N ILE A 610 8.53 -14.55 34.58
CA ILE A 610 9.55 -14.92 35.57
C ILE A 610 9.34 -14.12 36.85
N LEU A 611 9.24 -12.79 36.76
CA LEU A 611 9.03 -11.92 37.91
C LEU A 611 7.78 -12.32 38.71
N ILE A 612 6.64 -12.54 38.05
CA ILE A 612 5.39 -12.93 38.70
C ILE A 612 5.53 -14.31 39.34
N ASP A 613 6.02 -15.31 38.60
CA ASP A 613 6.15 -16.67 39.11
C ASP A 613 7.13 -16.78 40.28
N GLU A 614 8.28 -16.11 40.20
CA GLU A 614 9.26 -16.11 41.29
C GLU A 614 8.78 -15.31 42.49
N THR A 615 8.17 -14.14 42.27
CA THR A 615 7.67 -13.31 43.37
C THR A 615 6.51 -14.00 44.09
N LEU A 616 5.53 -14.59 43.38
CA LEU A 616 4.45 -15.36 44.00
C LEU A 616 4.99 -16.48 44.90
N LYS A 617 6.00 -17.23 44.42
CA LYS A 617 6.67 -18.26 45.22
C LYS A 617 7.38 -17.66 46.45
N GLN A 618 8.15 -16.59 46.27
CA GLN A 618 8.86 -15.90 47.36
C GLN A 618 7.90 -15.33 48.42
N ARG A 619 6.69 -14.92 48.02
CA ARG A 619 5.65 -14.38 48.92
C ARG A 619 4.72 -15.45 49.53
N GLY A 620 4.97 -16.74 49.29
CA GLY A 620 4.30 -17.87 49.97
C GLY A 620 3.31 -18.67 49.12
N GLY A 621 3.15 -18.34 47.84
CA GLY A 621 2.31 -19.11 46.91
C GLY A 621 2.91 -20.49 46.57
N GLU A 622 2.04 -21.47 46.37
CA GLU A 622 2.38 -22.83 45.98
C GLU A 622 2.24 -22.99 44.45
N ARG A 623 3.35 -23.28 43.77
CA ARG A 623 3.37 -23.52 42.32
C ARG A 623 2.83 -24.92 42.00
N LEU A 624 1.76 -24.99 41.21
CA LEU A 624 1.09 -26.24 40.82
C LEU A 624 1.92 -27.10 39.84
N LEU A 625 2.59 -26.45 38.89
CA LEU A 625 3.45 -27.06 37.89
C LEU A 625 4.53 -26.06 37.43
N PRO A 626 5.65 -26.50 36.84
CA PRO A 626 6.65 -25.59 36.30
C PRO A 626 6.04 -24.55 35.37
N ARG A 627 6.59 -23.33 35.40
CA ARG A 627 6.11 -22.23 34.55
C ARG A 627 6.19 -22.64 33.07
N GLY A 628 5.08 -22.53 32.36
CA GLY A 628 5.07 -22.68 30.91
C GLY A 628 5.87 -21.55 30.27
N THR A 629 6.76 -21.89 29.34
CA THR A 629 7.65 -20.92 28.70
C THR A 629 7.38 -20.94 27.20
N GLY A 630 6.31 -20.27 26.78
CA GLY A 630 5.99 -20.14 25.36
C GLY A 630 6.89 -19.09 24.72
N ASP A 631 7.54 -19.46 23.61
CA ASP A 631 8.31 -18.54 22.78
C ASP A 631 7.58 -18.26 21.46
N SER A 632 7.11 -17.03 21.26
CA SER A 632 6.40 -16.64 20.03
C SER A 632 7.31 -16.50 18.80
N SER A 633 8.64 -16.49 18.98
CA SER A 633 9.58 -16.63 17.84
C SER A 633 9.67 -18.07 17.34
N GLN A 634 9.18 -19.02 18.14
CA GLN A 634 9.13 -20.44 17.83
C GLN A 634 7.68 -20.84 17.52
N GLY A 635 7.51 -21.96 16.85
CA GLY A 635 6.28 -22.43 16.22
C GLY A 635 5.70 -23.63 16.95
N ASP A 636 6.46 -24.16 17.92
CA ASP A 636 5.96 -25.00 19.00
C ASP A 636 5.27 -24.17 20.09
N PHE A 637 5.10 -22.86 19.91
CA PHE A 637 4.46 -21.98 20.90
C PHE A 637 3.09 -22.49 21.37
N PHE A 638 2.26 -22.97 20.44
CA PHE A 638 0.96 -23.57 20.74
C PHE A 638 1.09 -24.97 21.30
N ASP A 639 2.06 -25.77 20.84
CA ASP A 639 2.30 -27.12 21.35
C ASP A 639 2.79 -27.08 22.81
N ILE A 640 3.65 -26.11 23.17
CA ILE A 640 4.08 -25.84 24.53
C ILE A 640 2.89 -25.42 25.40
N PHE A 641 1.98 -24.60 24.85
CA PHE A 641 0.75 -24.26 25.54
C PHE A 641 -0.15 -25.47 25.76
N ASP A 642 -0.35 -26.30 24.74
CA ASP A 642 -1.18 -27.51 24.80
C ASP A 642 -0.57 -28.51 25.79
N GLN A 643 0.74 -28.69 25.78
CA GLN A 643 1.45 -29.50 26.76
C GLN A 643 1.30 -28.93 28.19
N PHE A 644 1.40 -27.61 28.35
CA PHE A 644 1.13 -26.95 29.62
C PHE A 644 -0.31 -27.18 30.08
N VAL A 645 -1.30 -27.07 29.19
CA VAL A 645 -2.73 -27.30 29.49
C VAL A 645 -2.99 -28.76 29.86
N CYS A 646 -2.42 -29.72 29.13
CA CYS A 646 -2.48 -31.15 29.48
C CYS A 646 -1.92 -31.42 30.87
N ASN A 647 -0.72 -30.87 31.18
CA ASN A 647 -0.09 -31.01 32.49
C ASN A 647 -0.89 -30.30 33.59
N LEU A 648 -1.48 -29.15 33.27
CA LEU A 648 -2.33 -28.39 34.16
C LEU A 648 -3.57 -29.20 34.54
N TRP A 649 -4.30 -29.73 33.55
CA TRP A 649 -5.48 -30.57 33.81
C TRP A 649 -5.11 -31.82 34.59
N ALA A 650 -4.02 -32.50 34.23
CA ALA A 650 -3.53 -33.66 34.99
C ALA A 650 -3.23 -33.31 36.47
N ALA A 651 -2.59 -32.18 36.74
CA ALA A 651 -2.30 -31.70 38.09
C ALA A 651 -3.60 -31.35 38.86
N LEU A 652 -4.53 -30.64 38.21
CA LEU A 652 -5.77 -30.20 38.83
C LEU A 652 -6.76 -31.33 39.09
N THR A 653 -6.96 -32.24 38.13
CA THR A 653 -7.80 -33.44 38.30
C THR A 653 -7.28 -34.30 39.45
N LYS A 654 -5.96 -34.47 39.57
CA LYS A 654 -5.34 -35.19 40.70
C LYS A 654 -5.52 -34.46 42.03
N LEU A 655 -5.35 -33.14 42.05
CA LEU A 655 -5.38 -32.34 43.29
C LEU A 655 -6.80 -32.09 43.82
N TYR A 656 -7.78 -31.96 42.92
CA TYR A 656 -9.18 -31.63 43.25
C TYR A 656 -10.17 -32.78 43.06
N SER A 657 -9.70 -33.94 42.54
CA SER A 657 -10.49 -35.16 42.32
C SER A 657 -11.72 -34.94 41.42
N THR A 658 -11.54 -34.33 40.24
CA THR A 658 -12.59 -34.10 39.23
C THR A 658 -12.55 -35.13 38.08
N VAL A 659 -13.54 -35.17 37.18
CA VAL A 659 -13.65 -36.12 36.03
C VAL A 659 -13.92 -35.35 34.72
N HIS A 660 -13.38 -35.81 33.58
CA HIS A 660 -13.55 -35.19 32.25
C HIS A 660 -14.79 -35.71 31.48
N SER A 661 -15.52 -34.85 30.73
CA SER A 661 -16.70 -35.22 29.93
C SER A 661 -16.61 -34.78 28.43
N ASP A 662 -16.81 -35.69 27.48
CA ASP A 662 -16.48 -35.57 26.03
C ASP A 662 -17.53 -34.91 25.07
N SER A 663 -18.41 -33.99 25.49
CA SER A 663 -19.43 -33.42 24.57
C SER A 663 -18.92 -32.24 23.70
N SER A 664 -18.77 -32.42 22.37
CA SER A 664 -18.35 -31.44 21.35
C SER A 664 -19.48 -30.56 20.75
N ILE A 665 -19.22 -29.29 20.36
CA ILE A 665 -20.16 -28.37 19.64
C ILE A 665 -19.60 -27.98 18.23
N SER A 666 -20.47 -27.86 17.20
CA SER A 666 -20.28 -27.87 15.71
C SER A 666 -20.10 -26.52 14.93
N GLY A 667 -19.60 -26.53 13.67
CA GLY A 667 -19.28 -25.36 12.76
C GLY A 667 -20.18 -25.08 11.49
N PHE A 668 -19.85 -24.07 10.64
CA PHE A 668 -20.70 -23.34 9.61
C PHE A 668 -20.50 -23.67 8.08
N LYS A 669 -21.36 -23.14 7.14
CA LYS A 669 -21.36 -23.34 5.63
C LYS A 669 -21.75 -22.08 4.78
N VAL A 670 -21.27 -21.90 3.50
CA VAL A 670 -21.44 -20.71 2.58
C VAL A 670 -21.71 -21.05 1.06
N GLU A 671 -22.40 -20.17 0.27
CA GLU A 671 -22.67 -20.23 -1.22
C GLU A 671 -22.37 -18.89 -1.99
N ILE A 672 -22.04 -18.91 -3.31
CA ILE A 672 -21.68 -17.73 -4.17
C ILE A 672 -22.52 -17.67 -5.47
N ASN A 673 -23.03 -16.49 -5.86
CA ASN A 673 -23.77 -16.25 -7.11
C ASN A 673 -22.92 -15.58 -8.22
N PRO A 674 -23.13 -15.89 -9.52
CA PRO A 674 -22.27 -15.46 -10.64
C PRO A 674 -22.42 -13.99 -11.14
N GLY A 675 -23.18 -13.16 -10.42
CA GLY A 675 -23.21 -11.69 -10.54
C GLY A 675 -23.27 -11.07 -11.96
N THR A 676 -24.47 -10.88 -12.55
CA THR A 676 -24.64 -10.19 -13.85
C THR A 676 -25.86 -9.26 -13.98
N ASP A 677 -26.51 -8.86 -12.89
CA ASP A 677 -27.78 -8.11 -12.99
C ASP A 677 -27.61 -6.63 -13.40
N ARG A 678 -26.48 -5.99 -13.06
CA ARG A 678 -26.27 -4.54 -13.23
C ARG A 678 -26.20 -4.05 -14.68
N PRO A 679 -25.42 -4.67 -15.60
CA PRO A 679 -25.42 -4.26 -17.00
C PRO A 679 -26.82 -4.37 -17.62
N ASN A 680 -27.55 -5.43 -17.28
CA ASN A 680 -28.92 -5.63 -17.74
C ASN A 680 -29.85 -4.51 -17.21
N ALA A 681 -29.77 -4.20 -15.92
CA ALA A 681 -30.53 -3.10 -15.32
C ALA A 681 -30.22 -1.73 -15.96
N LEU A 682 -28.98 -1.51 -16.38
CA LEU A 682 -28.50 -0.28 -17.04
C LEU A 682 -28.59 -0.33 -18.58
N ARG A 683 -29.24 -1.36 -19.14
CA ARG A 683 -29.44 -1.55 -20.59
C ARG A 683 -28.13 -1.61 -21.39
N GLN A 684 -27.11 -2.27 -20.84
CA GLN A 684 -25.81 -2.58 -21.45
C GLN A 684 -25.57 -4.10 -21.47
N PRO A 685 -26.43 -4.91 -22.11
CA PRO A 685 -26.38 -6.38 -22.00
C PRO A 685 -25.13 -7.01 -22.63
N ASP A 686 -24.43 -6.27 -23.50
CA ASP A 686 -23.21 -6.70 -24.18
C ASP A 686 -21.93 -6.34 -23.41
N ALA A 687 -22.05 -5.65 -22.28
CA ALA A 687 -20.92 -5.38 -21.41
C ALA A 687 -20.57 -6.63 -20.59
N ALA A 688 -19.39 -7.17 -20.85
CA ALA A 688 -18.86 -8.33 -20.14
C ALA A 688 -17.65 -7.94 -19.28
N LEU A 689 -17.27 -8.82 -18.36
CA LEU A 689 -16.13 -8.60 -17.46
C LEU A 689 -14.81 -8.88 -18.18
N GLY A 690 -14.14 -7.82 -18.64
CA GLY A 690 -12.73 -7.89 -19.02
C GLY A 690 -11.83 -7.72 -17.79
N ARG A 691 -10.54 -7.95 -17.94
CA ARG A 691 -9.55 -7.83 -16.85
C ARG A 691 -8.59 -6.69 -17.13
N VAL A 692 -8.34 -5.84 -16.15
CA VAL A 692 -7.29 -4.82 -16.26
C VAL A 692 -5.92 -5.51 -16.18
N VAL A 693 -5.01 -5.17 -17.09
CA VAL A 693 -3.64 -5.72 -17.19
C VAL A 693 -2.59 -4.67 -16.80
N GLU A 694 -2.76 -3.43 -17.24
CA GLU A 694 -1.84 -2.33 -16.91
C GLU A 694 -2.59 -1.02 -16.67
N ASN A 695 -2.08 -0.17 -15.78
CA ASN A 695 -2.51 1.22 -15.65
C ASN A 695 -1.34 2.12 -15.18
N ARG A 696 -0.76 2.94 -16.06
CA ARG A 696 0.44 3.75 -15.79
C ARG A 696 0.29 5.22 -16.17
N ILE A 697 1.01 6.11 -15.49
CA ILE A 697 1.01 7.56 -15.74
C ILE A 697 2.01 7.91 -16.86
N LEU A 698 1.61 8.81 -17.78
CA LEU A 698 2.39 9.25 -18.94
C LEU A 698 2.98 10.66 -18.82
N THR A 699 2.53 11.45 -17.85
CA THR A 699 2.94 12.84 -17.66
C THR A 699 3.83 12.99 -16.43
N ALA A 700 4.83 13.86 -16.53
CA ALA A 700 5.66 14.23 -15.40
C ALA A 700 4.82 14.92 -14.32
N PRO A 701 5.32 14.91 -13.08
CA PRO A 701 4.66 15.59 -11.99
C PRO A 701 4.43 17.09 -12.21
N GLY A 702 3.40 17.63 -11.55
CA GLY A 702 2.99 19.02 -11.73
C GLY A 702 2.28 19.31 -13.06
N HIS A 703 2.08 18.30 -13.91
CA HIS A 703 1.33 18.41 -15.16
C HIS A 703 -0.02 17.65 -15.05
N PRO A 704 -1.05 18.05 -15.81
CA PRO A 704 -2.33 17.33 -15.83
C PRO A 704 -2.13 15.85 -16.20
N VAL A 705 -2.63 14.97 -15.33
CA VAL A 705 -2.40 13.53 -15.40
C VAL A 705 -2.99 12.93 -16.68
N LYS A 706 -2.17 12.20 -17.42
CA LYS A 706 -2.63 11.31 -18.50
C LYS A 706 -2.12 9.90 -18.24
N ARG A 707 -2.94 8.89 -18.54
CA ARG A 707 -2.64 7.48 -18.27
C ARG A 707 -2.66 6.62 -19.53
N HIS A 708 -1.85 5.58 -19.52
CA HIS A 708 -1.93 4.43 -20.40
C HIS A 708 -2.59 3.29 -19.64
N ILE A 709 -3.60 2.65 -20.20
CA ILE A 709 -4.36 1.58 -19.52
C ILE A 709 -4.55 0.41 -20.46
N GLU A 710 -4.19 -0.79 -20.02
CA GLU A 710 -4.32 -2.03 -20.78
C GLU A 710 -5.40 -2.93 -20.19
N PHE A 711 -6.18 -3.55 -21.07
CA PHE A 711 -7.22 -4.51 -20.71
C PHE A 711 -7.07 -5.79 -21.53
N GLU A 712 -7.11 -6.93 -20.85
CA GLU A 712 -7.47 -8.22 -21.44
C GLU A 712 -8.98 -8.21 -21.68
N LEU A 713 -9.36 -8.37 -22.95
CA LEU A 713 -10.75 -8.35 -23.36
C LEU A 713 -11.49 -9.62 -22.89
N PRO A 714 -12.82 -9.55 -22.68
CA PRO A 714 -13.64 -10.73 -22.46
C PRO A 714 -13.47 -11.76 -23.59
N GLU A 715 -13.57 -13.05 -23.24
CA GLU A 715 -13.46 -14.16 -24.22
C GLU A 715 -14.39 -13.93 -25.42
N GLY A 716 -13.86 -14.08 -26.64
CA GLY A 716 -14.59 -13.86 -27.89
C GLY A 716 -14.62 -12.41 -28.41
N SER A 717 -14.00 -11.46 -27.70
CA SER A 717 -13.89 -10.07 -28.17
C SER A 717 -12.77 -9.89 -29.21
N THR A 718 -12.98 -9.01 -30.20
CA THR A 718 -11.96 -8.66 -31.22
C THR A 718 -12.02 -7.16 -31.52
N TYR A 719 -10.89 -6.57 -31.96
CA TYR A 719 -10.82 -5.14 -32.31
C TYR A 719 -9.85 -4.86 -33.46
N ARG A 720 -9.92 -3.65 -34.04
CA ARG A 720 -8.98 -3.13 -35.04
C ARG A 720 -8.32 -1.85 -34.51
N ALA A 721 -7.11 -1.55 -34.98
CA ALA A 721 -6.46 -0.27 -34.66
C ALA A 721 -7.40 0.91 -35.02
N GLY A 722 -7.51 1.87 -34.10
CA GLY A 722 -8.41 3.01 -34.21
C GLY A 722 -9.86 2.78 -33.78
N ASP A 723 -10.25 1.59 -33.27
CA ASP A 723 -11.55 1.36 -32.62
C ASP A 723 -11.64 2.02 -31.22
N TYR A 724 -12.82 1.92 -30.58
CA TYR A 724 -13.05 2.40 -29.22
C TYR A 724 -13.30 1.26 -28.24
N LEU A 725 -12.94 1.48 -26.99
CA LEU A 725 -13.39 0.68 -25.85
C LEU A 725 -14.45 1.45 -25.07
N ALA A 726 -15.61 0.83 -24.86
CA ALA A 726 -16.69 1.38 -24.05
C ALA A 726 -16.67 0.76 -22.65
N ILE A 727 -16.65 1.62 -21.64
CA ILE A 727 -16.46 1.26 -20.23
C ILE A 727 -17.67 1.72 -19.42
N LEU A 728 -18.27 0.82 -18.65
CA LEU A 728 -19.34 1.16 -17.72
C LEU A 728 -18.73 1.52 -16.35
N PRO A 729 -18.69 2.80 -15.97
CA PRO A 729 -17.92 3.25 -14.82
C PRO A 729 -18.73 3.15 -13.52
N GLN A 730 -18.09 3.55 -12.42
CA GLN A 730 -18.72 3.75 -11.12
C GLN A 730 -18.52 5.21 -10.68
N ASN A 731 -19.44 5.76 -9.89
CA ASN A 731 -19.25 7.08 -9.31
C ASN A 731 -18.02 7.05 -8.39
N PRO A 732 -17.26 8.16 -8.30
CA PRO A 732 -16.19 8.28 -7.32
C PRO A 732 -16.70 8.05 -5.89
N PRO A 733 -16.00 7.27 -5.04
CA PRO A 733 -16.42 7.03 -3.65
C PRO A 733 -16.65 8.32 -2.86
N HIS A 734 -15.86 9.36 -3.13
CA HIS A 734 -16.07 10.69 -2.53
C HIS A 734 -17.45 11.28 -2.84
N SER A 735 -17.97 11.10 -4.07
CA SER A 735 -19.31 11.58 -4.45
C SER A 735 -20.40 10.78 -3.73
N VAL A 736 -20.21 9.47 -3.54
CA VAL A 736 -21.14 8.60 -2.79
C VAL A 736 -21.20 9.02 -1.32
N ARG A 737 -20.04 9.25 -0.69
CA ARG A 737 -19.97 9.71 0.71
C ARG A 737 -20.63 11.05 0.96
N ARG A 738 -20.55 11.99 0.02
CA ARG A 738 -21.25 13.28 0.17
C ARG A 738 -22.77 13.07 0.29
N VAL A 739 -23.33 12.16 -0.51
CA VAL A 739 -24.75 11.80 -0.42
C VAL A 739 -25.04 11.15 0.94
N LEU A 740 -24.27 10.14 1.34
CA LEU A 740 -24.48 9.45 2.62
C LEU A 740 -24.38 10.38 3.82
N ALA A 741 -23.37 11.27 3.83
CA ALA A 741 -23.17 12.26 4.89
C ALA A 741 -24.33 13.25 4.96
N TYR A 742 -24.85 13.72 3.82
CA TYR A 742 -26.01 14.62 3.79
C TYR A 742 -27.26 13.96 4.40
N PHE A 743 -27.50 12.69 4.11
CA PHE A 743 -28.66 11.95 4.64
C PHE A 743 -28.43 11.32 6.03
N GLY A 744 -27.23 11.44 6.61
CA GLY A 744 -26.88 10.86 7.91
C GLY A 744 -26.87 9.33 7.92
N LEU A 745 -26.51 8.71 6.80
CA LEU A 745 -26.56 7.26 6.60
C LEU A 745 -25.15 6.64 6.60
N SER A 746 -25.07 5.41 7.10
CA SER A 746 -23.90 4.54 6.95
C SER A 746 -24.12 3.64 5.72
N ASN A 747 -23.05 3.06 5.23
CA ASN A 747 -23.06 2.33 3.97
C ASN A 747 -23.14 0.80 4.17
N GLU A 748 -22.94 0.31 5.41
CA GLU A 748 -23.43 -1.02 5.83
C GLU A 748 -24.96 -1.08 5.86
N GLN A 749 -25.65 0.08 5.80
CA GLN A 749 -27.10 0.09 5.73
C GLN A 749 -27.58 -0.41 4.36
N THR A 750 -28.36 -1.48 4.41
CA THR A 750 -29.12 -1.97 3.27
C THR A 750 -30.43 -1.20 3.14
N VAL A 751 -30.81 -0.88 1.90
CA VAL A 751 -32.13 -0.34 1.57
C VAL A 751 -32.89 -1.35 0.72
N THR A 752 -34.20 -1.38 0.89
CA THR A 752 -35.11 -2.09 -0.02
C THR A 752 -35.88 -1.02 -0.80
N VAL A 753 -35.64 -0.94 -2.10
CA VAL A 753 -36.38 -0.04 -2.99
C VAL A 753 -37.61 -0.78 -3.50
N SER A 754 -38.79 -0.20 -3.31
CA SER A 754 -40.01 -0.67 -3.97
C SER A 754 -40.49 0.41 -4.93
N ALA A 755 -40.77 0.02 -6.18
CA ALA A 755 -41.22 0.93 -7.22
C ALA A 755 -42.47 0.37 -7.90
N SER A 756 -43.50 1.22 -8.07
CA SER A 756 -44.71 0.91 -8.83
C SER A 756 -44.57 1.23 -10.33
N PHE A 757 -43.38 1.64 -10.77
CA PHE A 757 -43.05 2.04 -12.12
C PHE A 757 -41.68 1.45 -12.55
N PRO A 758 -41.42 1.30 -13.87
CA PRO A 758 -40.13 0.79 -14.35
C PRO A 758 -38.98 1.67 -13.88
N THR A 759 -37.98 1.05 -13.24
CA THR A 759 -36.77 1.70 -12.77
C THR A 759 -35.54 0.88 -13.16
N PHE A 760 -34.38 1.54 -13.24
CA PHE A 760 -33.08 0.88 -13.41
C PHE A 760 -32.48 0.45 -12.07
N LEU A 761 -33.09 0.85 -10.94
CA LEU A 761 -32.67 0.45 -9.60
C LEU A 761 -33.11 -0.98 -9.28
N PRO A 762 -32.33 -1.74 -8.50
CA PRO A 762 -32.78 -3.04 -8.01
C PRO A 762 -33.95 -2.86 -7.04
N VAL A 763 -35.04 -3.62 -7.25
CA VAL A 763 -36.27 -3.54 -6.45
C VAL A 763 -36.55 -4.83 -5.68
N ASP A 764 -37.31 -4.71 -4.59
CA ASP A 764 -37.89 -5.80 -3.79
C ASP A 764 -36.87 -6.80 -3.21
N ARG A 765 -35.63 -6.36 -3.03
CA ARG A 765 -34.59 -7.07 -2.30
C ARG A 765 -33.73 -6.08 -1.49
N PRO A 766 -33.19 -6.48 -0.33
CA PRO A 766 -32.20 -5.68 0.37
C PRO A 766 -30.96 -5.53 -0.51
N VAL A 767 -30.58 -4.29 -0.79
CA VAL A 767 -29.35 -3.95 -1.52
C VAL A 767 -28.58 -2.92 -0.70
N SER A 768 -27.25 -3.01 -0.70
CA SER A 768 -26.44 -1.96 -0.08
C SER A 768 -26.73 -0.62 -0.77
N LEU A 769 -26.99 0.43 0.00
CA LEU A 769 -27.21 1.77 -0.55
C LEU A 769 -25.98 2.26 -1.33
N ALA A 770 -24.79 1.81 -0.93
CA ALA A 770 -23.53 2.00 -1.65
C ALA A 770 -23.58 1.52 -3.09
N GLU A 771 -24.13 0.32 -3.28
CA GLU A 771 -24.15 -0.35 -4.57
C GLU A 771 -25.00 0.47 -5.54
N ILE A 772 -26.14 0.97 -5.06
CA ILE A 772 -27.02 1.88 -5.81
C ILE A 772 -26.30 3.17 -6.17
N LEU A 773 -25.74 3.89 -5.18
CA LEU A 773 -25.12 5.20 -5.37
C LEU A 773 -23.83 5.13 -6.20
N SER A 774 -23.05 4.05 -6.06
CA SER A 774 -21.82 3.83 -6.82
C SER A 774 -22.13 3.41 -8.26
N GLY A 775 -23.04 2.45 -8.44
CA GLY A 775 -23.13 1.71 -9.69
C GLY A 775 -24.28 2.11 -10.60
N TYR A 776 -25.39 2.59 -10.05
CA TYR A 776 -26.64 2.68 -10.80
C TYR A 776 -26.99 4.11 -11.26
N VAL A 777 -26.59 5.14 -10.52
CA VAL A 777 -27.00 6.54 -10.75
C VAL A 777 -25.82 7.45 -11.17
N GLU A 778 -26.04 8.68 -11.62
CA GLU A 778 -25.00 9.69 -11.89
C GLU A 778 -25.08 10.85 -10.89
N LEU A 779 -24.05 11.02 -10.05
CA LEU A 779 -24.08 12.00 -8.96
C LEU A 779 -23.62 13.41 -9.36
N SER A 780 -22.87 13.55 -10.45
CA SER A 780 -22.16 14.79 -10.80
C SER A 780 -22.78 15.58 -11.97
N GLN A 781 -24.06 15.34 -12.25
CA GLN A 781 -24.79 16.09 -13.27
C GLN A 781 -25.31 17.43 -12.70
N PRO A 782 -25.31 18.50 -13.50
CA PRO A 782 -26.00 19.74 -13.13
C PRO A 782 -27.48 19.46 -12.83
N ALA A 783 -28.02 20.10 -11.80
CA ALA A 783 -29.44 20.06 -11.48
C ALA A 783 -30.23 20.54 -12.69
N THR A 784 -31.34 19.88 -13.00
CA THR A 784 -32.24 20.28 -14.07
C THR A 784 -33.22 21.35 -13.59
N THR A 785 -33.92 22.01 -14.52
CA THR A 785 -34.99 22.95 -14.16
C THR A 785 -36.15 22.26 -13.43
N GLN A 786 -36.36 20.96 -13.63
CA GLN A 786 -37.33 20.17 -12.88
C GLN A 786 -36.86 19.93 -11.45
N ASP A 787 -35.57 19.62 -11.26
CA ASP A 787 -35.00 19.45 -9.93
C ASP A 787 -35.14 20.73 -9.10
N LEU A 788 -34.87 21.89 -9.70
CA LEU A 788 -35.05 23.19 -9.05
C LEU A 788 -36.51 23.43 -8.61
N ARG A 789 -37.50 22.98 -9.38
CA ARG A 789 -38.92 23.08 -8.98
C ARG A 789 -39.22 22.25 -7.74
N ILE A 790 -38.72 21.01 -7.69
CA ILE A 790 -38.86 20.14 -6.53
C ILE A 790 -38.23 20.80 -5.29
N LEU A 791 -37.03 21.39 -5.41
CA LEU A 791 -36.38 22.10 -4.30
C LEU A 791 -37.14 23.37 -3.86
N ILE A 792 -37.72 24.13 -4.79
CA ILE A 792 -38.56 25.31 -4.51
C ILE A 792 -39.81 24.94 -3.70
N GLU A 793 -40.42 23.80 -4.02
CA GLU A 793 -41.61 23.28 -3.32
C GLU A 793 -41.26 22.70 -1.94
N THR A 794 -40.05 22.18 -1.79
CA THR A 794 -39.58 21.55 -0.55
C THR A 794 -39.09 22.56 0.50
N THR A 795 -38.66 23.76 0.09
CA THR A 795 -38.10 24.75 1.04
C THR A 795 -39.17 25.51 1.83
N THR A 796 -38.91 25.70 3.13
CA THR A 796 -39.75 26.49 4.05
C THR A 796 -39.33 27.96 4.13
N SER A 797 -38.15 28.33 3.61
CA SER A 797 -37.60 29.69 3.66
C SER A 797 -37.99 30.49 2.42
N ASN A 798 -38.69 31.63 2.62
CA ASN A 798 -39.03 32.54 1.53
C ASN A 798 -37.79 33.14 0.85
N SER A 799 -36.68 33.32 1.59
CA SER A 799 -35.42 33.81 1.03
C SER A 799 -34.76 32.78 0.12
N VAL A 800 -34.67 31.52 0.56
CA VAL A 800 -34.10 30.42 -0.24
C VAL A 800 -34.99 30.15 -1.45
N ARG A 801 -36.32 30.19 -1.29
CA ARG A 801 -37.27 30.07 -2.39
C ARG A 801 -37.02 31.10 -3.50
N ALA A 802 -36.85 32.37 -3.14
CA ALA A 802 -36.56 33.43 -4.11
C ALA A 802 -35.21 33.19 -4.85
N GLN A 803 -34.19 32.72 -4.13
CA GLN A 803 -32.89 32.38 -4.72
C GLN A 803 -32.97 31.19 -5.69
N LEU A 804 -33.72 30.14 -5.35
CA LEU A 804 -33.93 28.99 -6.24
C LEU A 804 -34.75 29.36 -7.48
N VAL A 805 -35.73 30.27 -7.36
CA VAL A 805 -36.49 30.80 -8.51
C VAL A 805 -35.56 31.58 -9.44
N ASP A 806 -34.70 32.45 -8.91
CA ASP A 806 -33.72 33.18 -9.72
C ASP A 806 -32.73 32.24 -10.43
N LEU A 807 -32.25 31.19 -9.75
CA LEU A 807 -31.43 30.14 -10.37
C LEU A 807 -32.17 29.43 -11.51
N LYS A 808 -33.48 29.19 -11.38
CA LYS A 808 -34.29 28.55 -12.42
C LYS A 808 -34.52 29.49 -13.61
N ASP A 809 -34.81 30.76 -13.36
CA ASP A 809 -35.10 31.74 -14.41
C ASP A 809 -33.82 32.14 -15.18
N SER A 810 -32.66 32.13 -14.51
CA SER A 810 -31.33 32.37 -15.10
C SER A 810 -30.51 31.09 -15.40
N TYR A 811 -31.18 29.93 -15.51
CA TYR A 811 -30.59 28.57 -15.52
C TYR A 811 -29.31 28.39 -16.34
N VAL A 812 -29.30 28.85 -17.60
CA VAL A 812 -28.14 28.66 -18.50
C VAL A 812 -26.90 29.36 -17.96
N ASN A 813 -27.07 30.59 -17.45
CA ASN A 813 -25.98 31.45 -17.02
C ASN A 813 -25.54 31.18 -15.57
N THR A 814 -26.38 30.55 -14.75
CA THR A 814 -26.11 30.32 -13.33
C THR A 814 -25.88 28.85 -12.98
N VAL A 815 -26.72 27.93 -13.44
CA VAL A 815 -26.67 26.50 -13.09
C VAL A 815 -25.88 25.70 -14.11
N LEU A 816 -26.17 25.86 -15.40
CA LEU A 816 -25.52 25.06 -16.46
C LEU A 816 -24.07 25.48 -16.68
N SER A 817 -23.80 26.79 -16.79
CA SER A 817 -22.44 27.34 -16.96
C SER A 817 -21.52 27.02 -15.78
N ARG A 818 -22.07 26.95 -14.56
CA ARG A 818 -21.36 26.64 -13.33
C ARG A 818 -21.46 25.18 -12.90
N ARG A 819 -22.21 24.36 -13.66
CA ARG A 819 -22.47 22.94 -13.38
C ARG A 819 -22.94 22.65 -11.95
N ILE A 820 -23.86 23.45 -11.41
CA ILE A 820 -24.38 23.29 -10.03
C ILE A 820 -25.27 22.04 -9.97
N GLY A 821 -24.91 21.05 -9.15
CA GLY A 821 -25.69 19.82 -8.94
C GLY A 821 -26.78 19.96 -7.86
N VAL A 822 -27.69 18.98 -7.80
CA VAL A 822 -28.75 18.94 -6.76
C VAL A 822 -28.14 18.90 -5.36
N LEU A 823 -27.13 18.04 -5.17
CA LEU A 823 -26.44 17.91 -3.89
C LEU A 823 -25.71 19.19 -3.47
N ASP A 824 -25.18 19.97 -4.42
CA ASP A 824 -24.54 21.26 -4.10
C ASP A 824 -25.56 22.25 -3.52
N LEU A 825 -26.79 22.25 -4.04
CA LEU A 825 -27.86 23.11 -3.51
C LEU A 825 -28.36 22.64 -2.14
N LEU A 826 -28.42 21.33 -1.92
CA LEU A 826 -28.78 20.74 -0.63
C LEU A 826 -27.74 21.06 0.45
N GLU A 827 -26.45 20.91 0.12
CA GLU A 827 -25.35 21.27 1.03
C GLU A 827 -25.24 22.78 1.28
N LYS A 828 -25.69 23.61 0.32
CA LYS A 828 -25.72 25.07 0.49
C LYS A 828 -26.84 25.55 1.41
N TYR A 829 -27.97 24.83 1.45
CA TYR A 829 -29.14 25.18 2.26
C TYR A 829 -29.65 23.98 3.10
N PRO A 830 -28.80 23.42 3.98
CA PRO A 830 -29.08 22.14 4.65
C PRO A 830 -30.23 22.22 5.67
N ASP A 831 -30.45 23.40 6.26
CA ASP A 831 -31.50 23.60 7.27
C ASP A 831 -32.84 24.02 6.62
N GLU A 832 -32.79 24.61 5.43
CA GLU A 832 -33.94 25.19 4.74
C GLU A 832 -34.55 24.28 3.67
N ILE A 833 -33.84 23.23 3.23
CA ILE A 833 -34.32 22.25 2.25
C ILE A 833 -34.22 20.84 2.84
N LYS A 834 -35.37 20.27 3.26
CA LYS A 834 -35.43 18.89 3.76
C LYS A 834 -35.97 17.94 2.70
N LEU A 835 -35.08 17.41 1.88
CA LEU A 835 -35.38 16.39 0.86
C LEU A 835 -35.20 14.99 1.47
N ASP A 836 -36.08 14.03 1.16
CA ASP A 836 -35.90 12.63 1.55
C ASP A 836 -35.05 11.85 0.53
N LEU A 837 -34.50 10.70 0.96
CA LEU A 837 -33.60 9.88 0.14
C LEU A 837 -34.30 9.32 -1.12
N ALA A 838 -35.57 8.94 -1.03
CA ALA A 838 -36.27 8.32 -2.16
C ALA A 838 -36.50 9.35 -3.28
N THR A 839 -36.91 10.58 -2.91
CA THR A 839 -37.05 11.70 -3.84
C THR A 839 -35.69 12.05 -4.47
N TYR A 840 -34.61 12.08 -3.67
CA TYR A 840 -33.27 12.33 -4.20
C TYR A 840 -32.82 11.26 -5.21
N LEU A 841 -32.96 9.97 -4.90
CA LEU A 841 -32.61 8.88 -5.82
C LEU A 841 -33.40 8.95 -7.14
N HIS A 842 -34.66 9.38 -7.07
CA HIS A 842 -35.51 9.55 -8.25
C HIS A 842 -35.07 10.70 -9.16
N MET A 843 -34.45 11.75 -8.61
CA MET A 843 -33.93 12.89 -9.38
C MET A 843 -32.64 12.56 -10.15
N LEU A 844 -31.98 11.44 -9.85
CA LEU A 844 -30.70 11.09 -10.45
C LEU A 844 -30.86 10.28 -11.76
N PRO A 845 -30.10 10.60 -12.82
CA PRO A 845 -30.11 9.80 -14.04
C PRO A 845 -29.30 8.50 -13.88
N PRO A 846 -29.51 7.49 -14.74
CA PRO A 846 -28.75 6.24 -14.69
C PRO A 846 -27.29 6.41 -15.13
N MET A 847 -26.42 5.56 -14.60
CA MET A 847 -24.99 5.49 -14.94
C MET A 847 -24.77 5.23 -16.43
N ARG A 848 -23.92 6.04 -17.08
CA ARG A 848 -23.66 5.95 -18.53
C ARG A 848 -22.35 5.24 -18.88
N ILE A 849 -22.32 4.51 -19.99
CA ILE A 849 -21.08 3.98 -20.56
C ILE A 849 -20.26 5.11 -21.21
N ARG A 850 -18.91 5.07 -21.11
CA ARG A 850 -18.00 6.06 -21.72
C ARG A 850 -17.06 5.39 -22.72
N GLN A 851 -16.82 6.08 -23.83
CA GLN A 851 -15.99 5.59 -24.94
C GLN A 851 -14.60 6.23 -24.93
N TYR A 852 -13.59 5.45 -25.30
CA TYR A 852 -12.20 5.88 -25.40
C TYR A 852 -11.53 5.28 -26.63
N SER A 853 -10.75 6.09 -27.37
CA SER A 853 -9.98 5.62 -28.51
C SER A 853 -8.87 4.66 -28.09
N ILE A 854 -8.84 3.49 -28.71
CA ILE A 854 -7.83 2.46 -28.46
C ILE A 854 -6.47 2.93 -29.00
N SER A 855 -5.44 2.81 -28.17
CA SER A 855 -4.07 3.24 -28.44
C SER A 855 -3.07 2.13 -28.78
N SER A 856 -3.55 0.91 -29.02
CA SER A 856 -2.76 -0.24 -29.48
C SER A 856 -3.26 -0.78 -30.81
N SER A 857 -2.42 -1.60 -31.44
CA SER A 857 -2.77 -2.42 -32.59
C SER A 857 -3.01 -3.88 -32.16
N PRO A 858 -3.99 -4.59 -32.74
CA PRO A 858 -4.17 -6.02 -32.49
C PRO A 858 -3.01 -6.87 -33.03
N LEU A 859 -2.14 -6.32 -33.89
CA LEU A 859 -0.90 -7.00 -34.31
C LEU A 859 0.12 -7.11 -33.19
N TRP A 860 0.02 -6.22 -32.19
CA TRP A 860 0.82 -6.32 -30.98
C TRP A 860 0.26 -7.41 -30.06
N ASN A 861 -1.04 -7.37 -29.79
CA ASN A 861 -1.76 -8.40 -29.04
C ASN A 861 -3.26 -8.34 -29.38
N ALA A 862 -3.84 -9.46 -29.82
CA ALA A 862 -5.24 -9.51 -30.25
C ALA A 862 -6.24 -9.59 -29.10
N GLU A 863 -5.82 -10.11 -27.94
CA GLU A 863 -6.64 -10.26 -26.75
C GLU A 863 -6.58 -9.02 -25.84
N HIS A 864 -5.64 -8.11 -26.09
CA HIS A 864 -5.37 -6.96 -25.24
C HIS A 864 -5.56 -5.62 -25.98
N VAL A 865 -6.13 -4.63 -25.30
CA VAL A 865 -6.31 -3.27 -25.81
C VAL A 865 -5.69 -2.26 -24.87
N THR A 866 -5.14 -1.17 -25.40
CA THR A 866 -4.63 -0.05 -24.58
C THR A 866 -5.46 1.21 -24.79
N LEU A 867 -5.58 2.07 -23.78
CA LEU A 867 -6.20 3.39 -23.83
C LEU A 867 -5.19 4.47 -23.43
N THR A 868 -5.31 5.67 -24.00
CA THR A 868 -4.59 6.87 -23.52
C THR A 868 -5.58 7.91 -23.01
N VAL A 869 -5.72 8.01 -21.68
CA VAL A 869 -6.79 8.75 -21.01
C VAL A 869 -6.25 10.02 -20.34
N SER A 870 -6.86 11.18 -20.58
CA SER A 870 -6.62 12.38 -19.75
C SER A 870 -7.54 12.33 -18.52
N VAL A 871 -6.97 12.43 -17.32
CA VAL A 871 -7.74 12.41 -16.07
C VAL A 871 -8.36 13.79 -15.85
N LEU A 872 -9.69 13.85 -15.80
CA LEU A 872 -10.42 15.08 -15.58
C LEU A 872 -10.58 15.36 -14.08
N GLU A 873 -9.67 16.20 -13.58
CA GLU A 873 -9.70 16.80 -12.25
C GLU A 873 -9.56 18.31 -12.39
N ALA A 874 -10.56 19.07 -11.94
CA ALA A 874 -10.57 20.53 -12.08
C ALA A 874 -11.23 21.18 -10.87
N LYS A 875 -10.99 22.48 -10.66
CA LYS A 875 -11.78 23.25 -9.69
C LYS A 875 -13.24 23.28 -10.14
N SER A 876 -14.16 23.04 -9.20
CA SER A 876 -15.59 23.11 -9.48
C SER A 876 -15.96 24.52 -9.94
N LEU A 877 -16.77 24.58 -11.00
CA LEU A 877 -17.31 25.83 -11.52
C LEU A 877 -18.44 26.38 -10.64
N SER A 878 -18.96 25.60 -9.69
CA SER A 878 -20.03 26.01 -8.77
C SER A 878 -19.59 27.04 -7.72
N GLY A 879 -18.28 27.25 -7.55
CA GLY A 879 -17.70 28.35 -6.75
C GLY A 879 -17.40 28.01 -5.29
N GLU A 880 -17.62 26.78 -4.83
CA GLU A 880 -17.48 26.39 -3.41
C GLU A 880 -16.10 25.82 -3.03
N GLY A 881 -15.06 26.04 -3.86
CA GLY A 881 -13.71 25.51 -3.59
C GLY A 881 -13.58 23.99 -3.73
N LYS A 882 -14.64 23.27 -4.11
CA LYS A 882 -14.67 21.81 -4.32
C LYS A 882 -13.97 21.40 -5.62
N THR A 883 -13.43 20.19 -5.66
CA THR A 883 -12.84 19.58 -6.88
C THR A 883 -13.93 18.83 -7.66
N PHE A 884 -14.01 19.08 -8.97
CA PHE A 884 -14.83 18.31 -9.90
C PHE A 884 -14.04 17.12 -10.44
N LEU A 885 -14.62 15.93 -10.32
CA LEU A 885 -14.05 14.67 -10.78
C LEU A 885 -14.89 14.12 -11.95
N GLY A 886 -14.28 13.92 -13.12
CA GLY A 886 -14.92 13.20 -14.21
C GLY A 886 -15.11 11.72 -13.86
N VAL A 887 -16.36 11.24 -13.84
CA VAL A 887 -16.74 9.87 -13.39
C VAL A 887 -15.88 8.78 -14.03
N ALA A 888 -15.92 8.65 -15.37
CA ALA A 888 -15.23 7.56 -16.05
C ALA A 888 -13.72 7.71 -16.08
N SER A 889 -13.19 8.94 -16.24
CA SER A 889 -11.75 9.15 -16.23
C SER A 889 -11.15 8.87 -14.86
N ASN A 890 -11.85 9.21 -13.76
CA ASN A 890 -11.38 8.90 -12.40
C ASN A 890 -11.56 7.42 -12.07
N TYR A 891 -12.70 6.80 -12.44
CA TYR A 891 -12.90 5.35 -12.35
C TYR A 891 -11.75 4.59 -13.04
N LEU A 892 -11.49 4.90 -14.31
CA LEU A 892 -10.38 4.30 -15.06
C LEU A 892 -9.01 4.59 -14.45
N SER A 893 -8.84 5.77 -13.84
CA SER A 893 -7.58 6.15 -13.22
C SER A 893 -7.31 5.38 -11.91
N GLU A 894 -8.35 4.86 -11.26
CA GLU A 894 -8.27 4.16 -9.97
C GLU A 894 -8.17 2.64 -10.09
N LEU A 895 -8.47 2.08 -11.27
CA LEU A 895 -8.39 0.66 -11.55
C LEU A 895 -6.98 0.11 -11.30
N VAL A 896 -6.91 -0.97 -10.54
CA VAL A 896 -5.71 -1.78 -10.40
C VAL A 896 -5.86 -3.03 -11.27
N PRO A 897 -4.77 -3.49 -11.88
CA PRO A 897 -4.82 -4.74 -12.59
C PRO A 897 -5.37 -5.91 -11.77
N GLY A 898 -5.98 -6.89 -12.44
CA GLY A 898 -6.75 -7.95 -11.80
C GLY A 898 -8.21 -7.56 -11.57
N ASP A 899 -8.52 -6.25 -11.52
CA ASP A 899 -9.88 -5.76 -11.46
C ASP A 899 -10.70 -6.23 -12.67
N ARG A 900 -11.95 -6.59 -12.41
CA ARG A 900 -12.93 -6.97 -13.42
C ARG A 900 -13.77 -5.76 -13.80
N VAL A 901 -13.76 -5.40 -15.09
CA VAL A 901 -14.43 -4.19 -15.58
C VAL A 901 -15.46 -4.55 -16.63
N GLN A 902 -16.65 -3.97 -16.48
CA GLN A 902 -17.71 -4.10 -17.48
C GLN A 902 -17.34 -3.26 -18.70
N MET A 903 -17.01 -3.94 -19.79
CA MET A 903 -16.51 -3.33 -21.01
C MET A 903 -17.07 -3.98 -22.26
N SER A 904 -16.97 -3.26 -23.37
CA SER A 904 -17.33 -3.77 -24.69
C SER A 904 -16.57 -2.98 -25.77
N VAL A 905 -16.20 -3.66 -26.86
CA VAL A 905 -15.54 -3.02 -28.01
C VAL A 905 -16.58 -2.32 -28.89
N ARG A 906 -16.21 -1.15 -29.44
CA ARG A 906 -17.05 -0.37 -30.37
C ARG A 906 -16.24 0.00 -31.60
N ALA A 907 -16.77 -0.31 -32.77
CA ALA A 907 -16.10 0.03 -34.03
C ALA A 907 -16.03 1.55 -34.24
N SER A 908 -14.92 2.03 -34.79
CA SER A 908 -14.82 3.42 -35.26
C SER A 908 -15.39 3.62 -36.66
N ALA A 909 -15.51 4.89 -37.09
CA ALA A 909 -15.94 5.21 -38.44
C ALA A 909 -14.98 4.60 -39.48
N ALA A 910 -15.51 4.06 -40.58
CA ALA A 910 -14.71 3.36 -41.58
C ALA A 910 -13.55 4.20 -42.16
N ALA A 911 -13.72 5.52 -42.25
CA ALA A 911 -12.68 6.44 -42.71
C ALA A 911 -11.52 6.60 -41.72
N PHE A 912 -11.71 6.29 -40.43
CA PHE A 912 -10.69 6.42 -39.40
C PHE A 912 -9.95 5.09 -39.18
N LYS A 913 -9.33 4.60 -40.26
CA LYS A 913 -8.50 3.39 -40.31
C LYS A 913 -7.23 3.63 -41.10
N LEU A 914 -6.19 2.83 -40.84
CA LEU A 914 -4.98 2.84 -41.65
C LEU A 914 -5.28 2.49 -43.12
N PRO A 915 -4.56 3.08 -44.08
CA PRO A 915 -4.59 2.62 -45.48
C PRO A 915 -4.19 1.15 -45.58
N GLU A 916 -4.84 0.40 -46.48
CA GLU A 916 -4.53 -1.01 -46.74
C GLU A 916 -3.08 -1.22 -47.19
N ASP A 917 -2.56 -0.29 -48.00
CA ASP A 917 -1.17 -0.26 -48.42
C ASP A 917 -0.28 0.38 -47.32
N PRO A 918 0.65 -0.38 -46.72
CA PRO A 918 1.56 0.13 -45.71
C PRO A 918 2.63 1.08 -46.26
N GLU A 919 2.83 1.19 -47.57
CA GLU A 919 3.81 2.12 -48.15
C GLU A 919 3.30 3.57 -48.22
N ILE A 920 1.99 3.78 -48.15
CA ILE A 920 1.37 5.11 -48.14
C ILE A 920 1.81 5.87 -46.87
N PRO A 921 2.45 7.05 -46.99
CA PRO A 921 2.87 7.85 -45.84
C PRO A 921 1.67 8.42 -45.04
N LEU A 922 1.92 8.81 -43.80
CA LEU A 922 0.89 9.37 -42.92
C LEU A 922 1.27 10.78 -42.46
N ILE A 923 0.27 11.65 -42.29
CA ILE A 923 0.42 12.96 -41.66
C ILE A 923 -0.55 13.03 -40.47
N ALA A 924 0.00 13.06 -39.27
CA ALA A 924 -0.77 12.92 -38.04
C ALA A 924 -0.69 14.19 -37.21
N TYR A 925 -1.84 14.70 -36.76
CA TYR A 925 -1.95 15.92 -35.95
C TYR A 925 -2.67 15.60 -34.64
N CYS A 926 -2.04 15.90 -33.51
CA CYS A 926 -2.70 15.77 -32.22
C CYS A 926 -2.10 16.68 -31.16
N ALA A 927 -2.87 16.87 -30.09
CA ALA A 927 -2.39 17.46 -28.86
C ALA A 927 -2.82 16.60 -27.67
N GLY A 928 -1.92 16.41 -26.70
CA GLY A 928 -2.19 15.63 -25.50
C GLY A 928 -2.70 14.20 -25.81
N SER A 929 -3.78 13.77 -25.16
CA SER A 929 -4.34 12.41 -25.32
C SER A 929 -4.94 12.14 -26.70
N GLY A 930 -5.07 13.15 -27.58
CA GLY A 930 -5.38 12.93 -28.99
C GLY A 930 -4.35 12.01 -29.68
N LEU A 931 -3.18 11.80 -29.09
CA LEU A 931 -2.21 10.82 -29.58
C LEU A 931 -2.72 9.37 -29.53
N ALA A 932 -3.77 9.06 -28.76
CA ALA A 932 -4.23 7.68 -28.49
C ALA A 932 -4.34 6.82 -29.76
N PRO A 933 -5.26 7.08 -30.70
CA PRO A 933 -5.41 6.24 -31.89
C PRO A 933 -4.17 6.28 -32.80
N LEU A 934 -3.46 7.41 -32.83
CA LEU A 934 -2.26 7.60 -33.66
C LEU A 934 -1.10 6.75 -33.18
N ARG A 935 -0.97 6.54 -31.85
CA ARG A 935 -0.03 5.59 -31.28
C ARG A 935 -0.32 4.18 -31.80
N GLY A 936 -1.58 3.74 -31.78
CA GLY A 936 -1.98 2.43 -32.31
C GLY A 936 -1.63 2.27 -33.79
N PHE A 937 -1.83 3.32 -34.58
CA PHE A 937 -1.44 3.34 -36.00
C PHE A 937 0.08 3.26 -36.21
N ILE A 938 0.87 4.01 -35.43
CA ILE A 938 2.33 3.97 -35.54
C ILE A 938 2.87 2.63 -35.04
N GLN A 939 2.29 2.05 -33.98
CA GLN A 939 2.63 0.71 -33.49
C GLN A 939 2.40 -0.34 -34.58
N GLU A 940 1.25 -0.28 -35.27
CA GLU A 940 0.95 -1.19 -36.38
C GLU A 940 1.98 -1.07 -37.51
N ARG A 941 2.35 0.16 -37.89
CA ARG A 941 3.38 0.41 -38.92
C ARG A 941 4.77 -0.03 -38.46
N ALA A 942 5.11 0.14 -37.18
CA ALA A 942 6.38 -0.32 -36.63
C ALA A 942 6.48 -1.85 -36.67
N LEU A 943 5.44 -2.57 -36.25
CA LEU A 943 5.40 -4.03 -36.29
C LEU A 943 5.44 -4.57 -37.72
N GLN A 944 4.75 -3.92 -38.67
CA GLN A 944 4.85 -4.26 -40.08
C GLN A 944 6.28 -4.09 -40.62
N LYS A 945 6.98 -3.02 -40.21
CA LYS A 945 8.39 -2.79 -40.60
C LYS A 945 9.33 -3.84 -40.00
N ILE A 946 9.15 -4.15 -38.72
CA ILE A 946 9.92 -5.18 -38.00
C ILE A 946 9.72 -6.55 -38.66
N ALA A 947 8.50 -6.86 -39.13
CA ALA A 947 8.18 -8.05 -39.90
C ALA A 947 8.70 -8.03 -41.36
N GLY A 948 9.49 -7.02 -41.75
CA GLY A 948 10.14 -6.92 -43.06
C GLY A 948 9.30 -6.27 -44.17
N ARG A 949 8.11 -5.72 -43.87
CA ARG A 949 7.34 -4.95 -44.86
C ARG A 949 7.96 -3.57 -45.04
N LYS A 950 7.88 -3.03 -46.26
CA LYS A 950 8.13 -1.61 -46.49
C LYS A 950 6.98 -0.81 -45.91
N VAL A 951 7.32 0.27 -45.20
CA VAL A 951 6.33 1.16 -44.60
C VAL A 951 6.63 2.62 -44.93
N GLY A 952 5.59 3.37 -45.27
CA GLY A 952 5.63 4.80 -45.47
C GLY A 952 5.92 5.53 -44.16
N LYS A 953 6.67 6.63 -44.24
CA LYS A 953 7.05 7.44 -43.07
C LYS A 953 5.84 8.24 -42.55
N THR A 954 5.70 8.34 -41.22
CA THR A 954 4.66 9.14 -40.55
C THR A 954 5.21 10.47 -40.10
N LEU A 955 4.68 11.59 -40.57
CA LEU A 955 4.96 12.92 -40.01
C LEU A 955 4.00 13.18 -38.84
N LEU A 956 4.50 13.18 -37.61
CA LEU A 956 3.69 13.37 -36.41
C LEU A 956 3.87 14.79 -35.85
N PHE A 957 2.88 15.66 -36.09
CA PHE A 957 2.78 16.97 -35.47
C PHE A 957 2.10 16.86 -34.11
N PHE A 958 2.90 16.94 -33.05
CA PHE A 958 2.47 16.70 -31.68
C PHE A 958 2.56 17.96 -30.82
N GLY A 959 1.43 18.37 -30.24
CA GLY A 959 1.34 19.52 -29.35
C GLY A 959 1.31 19.12 -27.88
N CYS A 960 2.19 19.72 -27.09
CA CYS A 960 2.12 19.63 -25.62
C CYS A 960 2.54 20.94 -24.96
N ARG A 961 2.50 20.99 -23.62
CA ARG A 961 2.88 22.18 -22.86
C ARG A 961 4.39 22.28 -22.72
N ASP A 962 4.98 21.19 -22.25
CA ASP A 962 6.35 21.11 -21.81
C ASP A 962 7.02 19.87 -22.42
N PRO A 963 8.17 20.02 -23.11
CA PRO A 963 8.94 18.90 -23.66
C PRO A 963 9.36 17.87 -22.61
N ASP A 964 9.61 18.30 -21.39
CA ASP A 964 10.08 17.44 -20.31
C ASP A 964 8.91 16.96 -19.42
N GLY A 965 7.72 17.56 -19.59
CA GLY A 965 6.56 17.39 -18.74
C GLY A 965 5.43 16.55 -19.31
N ASP A 966 4.92 16.86 -20.50
CA ASP A 966 3.74 16.19 -21.06
C ASP A 966 3.93 15.76 -22.52
N TYR A 967 5.18 15.51 -22.90
CA TYR A 967 5.55 14.93 -24.19
C TYR A 967 5.36 13.40 -24.20
N LEU A 968 4.10 12.98 -24.36
CA LEU A 968 3.66 11.59 -24.24
C LEU A 968 4.43 10.64 -25.15
N TYR A 969 4.89 9.51 -24.59
CA TYR A 969 5.61 8.43 -25.28
C TYR A 969 6.90 8.83 -26.00
N SER A 970 7.35 10.08 -25.87
CA SER A 970 8.50 10.63 -26.59
C SER A 970 9.84 10.01 -26.23
N LYS A 971 9.94 9.39 -25.04
CA LYS A 971 11.14 8.74 -24.52
C LYS A 971 11.15 7.22 -24.73
N ASP A 972 10.00 6.64 -25.09
CA ASP A 972 9.79 5.20 -25.19
C ASP A 972 9.38 4.85 -26.63
N ASP A 973 8.13 4.41 -26.85
CA ASP A 973 7.56 4.01 -28.13
C ASP A 973 7.93 4.94 -29.30
N LEU A 974 7.70 6.26 -29.15
CA LEU A 974 7.94 7.20 -30.23
C LEU A 974 9.43 7.41 -30.50
N ALA A 975 10.29 7.30 -29.48
CA ALA A 975 11.74 7.35 -29.68
C ALA A 975 12.24 6.13 -30.46
N GLU A 976 11.75 4.95 -30.09
CA GLU A 976 12.09 3.70 -30.77
C GLU A 976 11.61 3.71 -32.22
N TRP A 977 10.34 4.04 -32.44
CA TRP A 977 9.76 4.05 -33.79
C TRP A 977 10.34 5.17 -34.66
N SER A 978 10.85 6.24 -34.05
CA SER A 978 11.60 7.27 -34.77
C SER A 978 12.98 6.77 -35.21
N LYS A 979 13.70 6.05 -34.35
CA LYS A 979 14.98 5.38 -34.72
C LYS A 979 14.79 4.33 -35.80
N LEU A 980 13.67 3.58 -35.76
CA LEU A 980 13.28 2.67 -36.83
C LEU A 980 12.93 3.39 -38.14
N GLY A 981 12.81 4.73 -38.15
CA GLY A 981 12.44 5.52 -39.31
C GLY A 981 10.98 5.35 -39.72
N VAL A 982 10.10 4.96 -38.80
CA VAL A 982 8.65 4.83 -39.02
C VAL A 982 7.96 6.17 -38.79
N VAL A 983 8.43 6.95 -37.81
CA VAL A 983 7.85 8.26 -37.44
C VAL A 983 8.89 9.38 -37.38
N ASP A 984 8.50 10.55 -37.87
CA ASP A 984 9.20 11.83 -37.74
C ASP A 984 8.46 12.71 -36.75
N LEU A 985 9.11 13.02 -35.64
CA LEU A 985 8.48 13.77 -34.55
C LEU A 985 8.63 15.27 -34.78
N ARG A 986 7.50 15.97 -34.92
CA ARG A 986 7.41 17.42 -35.16
C ARG A 986 6.71 18.11 -33.98
N PRO A 987 7.40 18.31 -32.84
CA PRO A 987 6.78 18.86 -31.65
C PRO A 987 6.51 20.36 -31.73
N ALA A 988 5.47 20.79 -31.03
CA ALA A 988 5.19 22.19 -30.70
C ALA A 988 4.93 22.33 -29.19
N PHE A 989 5.78 23.12 -28.51
CA PHE A 989 5.73 23.29 -27.06
C PHE A 989 5.10 24.63 -26.68
N SER A 990 3.89 24.61 -26.16
CA SER A 990 3.11 25.84 -25.93
C SER A 990 3.65 26.74 -24.81
N ARG A 991 4.52 26.21 -23.94
CA ARG A 991 5.21 26.96 -22.88
C ARG A 991 6.70 27.19 -23.14
N PHE A 992 7.28 26.47 -24.09
CA PHE A 992 8.71 26.53 -24.45
C PHE A 992 8.92 26.56 -25.97
N PRO A 993 8.33 27.55 -26.68
CA PRO A 993 8.35 27.59 -28.14
C PRO A 993 9.77 27.65 -28.72
N GLU A 994 10.75 28.22 -28.01
CA GLU A 994 12.15 28.24 -28.38
C GLU A 994 12.77 26.83 -28.55
N ARG A 995 12.25 25.83 -27.82
CA ARG A 995 12.64 24.42 -27.96
C ARG A 995 11.90 23.69 -29.08
N SER A 996 11.03 24.38 -29.82
CA SER A 996 10.27 23.85 -30.97
C SER A 996 10.33 24.78 -32.18
N LYS A 997 11.51 25.35 -32.50
CA LYS A 997 11.72 26.29 -33.63
C LYS A 997 10.87 27.57 -33.55
N GLY A 998 10.49 28.01 -32.35
CA GLY A 998 9.56 29.13 -32.14
C GLY A 998 8.08 28.76 -32.27
N CYS A 999 7.74 27.49 -32.56
CA CYS A 999 6.37 27.05 -32.77
C CYS A 999 5.68 26.73 -31.44
N LYS A 1000 4.59 27.45 -31.13
CA LYS A 1000 3.84 27.29 -29.86
C LYS A 1000 2.78 26.19 -29.96
N TYR A 1001 2.16 26.04 -31.12
CA TYR A 1001 1.08 25.09 -31.37
C TYR A 1001 1.33 24.27 -32.63
N VAL A 1002 0.56 23.17 -32.77
CA VAL A 1002 0.67 22.22 -33.88
C VAL A 1002 0.57 22.90 -35.24
N GLN A 1003 -0.36 23.85 -35.41
CA GLN A 1003 -0.50 24.60 -36.66
C GLN A 1003 0.70 25.50 -36.97
N ASP A 1004 1.41 26.01 -35.96
CA ASP A 1004 2.62 26.82 -36.15
C ASP A 1004 3.75 25.93 -36.68
N ARG A 1005 3.89 24.72 -36.12
CA ARG A 1005 4.90 23.77 -36.55
C ARG A 1005 4.60 23.18 -37.92
N PHE A 1006 3.32 22.92 -38.18
CA PHE A 1006 2.82 22.53 -39.49
C PHE A 1006 3.20 23.55 -40.57
N TRP A 1007 3.04 24.85 -40.30
CA TRP A 1007 3.46 25.90 -41.23
C TRP A 1007 4.97 25.98 -41.41
N ALA A 1008 5.73 25.89 -40.32
CA ALA A 1008 7.20 25.99 -40.36
C ALA A 1008 7.85 24.89 -41.20
N ASP A 1009 7.27 23.68 -41.17
CA ASP A 1009 7.75 22.50 -41.91
C ASP A 1009 6.84 22.19 -43.12
N LYS A 1010 6.15 23.18 -43.69
CA LYS A 1010 5.13 22.98 -44.75
C LYS A 1010 5.67 22.31 -46.03
N GLU A 1011 6.95 22.48 -46.34
CA GLU A 1011 7.60 21.86 -47.51
C GLU A 1011 7.61 20.33 -47.40
N ASP A 1012 7.96 19.78 -46.23
CA ASP A 1012 7.91 18.33 -45.98
C ASP A 1012 6.47 17.79 -46.07
N VAL A 1013 5.48 18.59 -45.70
CA VAL A 1013 4.06 18.22 -45.79
C VAL A 1013 3.58 18.20 -47.24
N ILE A 1014 4.01 19.17 -48.04
CA ILE A 1014 3.71 19.22 -49.48
C ILE A 1014 4.28 17.97 -50.17
N ASP A 1015 5.52 17.59 -49.86
CA ASP A 1015 6.16 16.39 -50.40
C ASP A 1015 5.43 15.10 -49.99
N ALA A 1016 5.06 14.98 -48.71
CA ALA A 1016 4.27 13.85 -48.23
C ALA A 1016 2.89 13.80 -48.92
N PHE A 1017 2.25 14.96 -49.12
CA PHE A 1017 0.96 15.04 -49.79
C PHE A 1017 1.04 14.62 -51.26
N HIS A 1018 2.09 15.02 -51.99
CA HIS A 1018 2.36 14.56 -53.36
C HIS A 1018 2.58 13.05 -53.42
N SER A 1019 3.17 12.47 -52.37
CA SER A 1019 3.35 11.02 -52.18
C SER A 1019 2.08 10.30 -51.71
N GLN A 1020 0.90 10.87 -51.96
CA GLN A 1020 -0.41 10.31 -51.63
C GLN A 1020 -0.68 10.08 -50.13
N ALA A 1021 0.00 10.81 -49.22
CA ALA A 1021 -0.18 10.60 -47.78
C ALA A 1021 -1.62 10.75 -47.27
N HIS A 1022 -1.98 9.97 -46.26
CA HIS A 1022 -3.25 10.09 -45.52
C HIS A 1022 -3.08 10.90 -44.25
N SER A 1023 -4.05 11.76 -43.96
CA SER A 1023 -4.03 12.72 -42.85
C SER A 1023 -5.02 12.36 -41.75
N PHE A 1024 -4.58 12.42 -40.49
CA PHE A 1024 -5.39 12.13 -39.31
C PHE A 1024 -5.31 13.26 -38.29
N ILE A 1025 -6.46 13.78 -37.84
CA ILE A 1025 -6.52 14.77 -36.76
C ILE A 1025 -7.23 14.17 -35.56
N CYS A 1026 -6.56 14.19 -34.41
CA CYS A 1026 -7.08 13.62 -33.19
C CYS A 1026 -6.98 14.61 -32.01
N GLY A 1027 -7.99 14.65 -31.14
CA GLY A 1027 -8.02 15.53 -29.96
C GLY A 1027 -9.20 16.48 -29.95
N SER A 1028 -9.00 17.76 -29.60
CA SER A 1028 -10.12 18.70 -29.43
C SER A 1028 -10.60 19.31 -30.74
N ASN A 1029 -11.84 19.78 -30.80
CA ASN A 1029 -12.36 20.51 -31.96
C ASN A 1029 -11.54 21.76 -32.33
N GLN A 1030 -10.79 22.34 -31.38
CA GLN A 1030 -9.92 23.48 -31.63
C GLN A 1030 -8.72 23.14 -32.53
N ILE A 1031 -8.11 21.96 -32.35
CA ILE A 1031 -6.97 21.54 -33.19
C ILE A 1031 -7.41 21.30 -34.63
N ALA A 1032 -8.58 20.69 -34.82
CA ALA A 1032 -9.13 20.42 -36.14
C ALA A 1032 -9.41 21.72 -36.91
N LYS A 1033 -10.01 22.73 -36.26
CA LYS A 1033 -10.23 24.04 -36.85
C LYS A 1033 -8.92 24.76 -37.20
N ALA A 1034 -7.93 24.70 -36.31
CA ALA A 1034 -6.64 25.36 -36.52
C ALA A 1034 -5.83 24.74 -37.66
N VAL A 1035 -5.72 23.41 -37.72
CA VAL A 1035 -5.02 22.70 -38.79
C VAL A 1035 -5.71 22.93 -40.13
N ARG A 1036 -7.05 22.83 -40.21
CA ARG A 1036 -7.79 23.13 -41.45
C ARG A 1036 -7.52 24.54 -41.96
N LYS A 1037 -7.54 25.54 -41.07
CA LYS A 1037 -7.22 26.92 -41.42
C LYS A 1037 -5.80 27.01 -42.01
N GLN A 1038 -4.83 26.34 -41.39
CA GLN A 1038 -3.45 26.37 -41.88
C GLN A 1038 -3.27 25.65 -43.22
N SER A 1039 -3.99 24.55 -43.46
CA SER A 1039 -3.99 23.85 -44.75
C SER A 1039 -4.49 24.73 -45.89
N VAL A 1040 -5.51 25.57 -45.65
CA VAL A 1040 -5.98 26.56 -46.63
C VAL A 1040 -4.87 27.56 -46.98
N GLU A 1041 -4.14 28.06 -45.99
CA GLU A 1041 -3.03 28.98 -46.23
C GLU A 1041 -1.86 28.33 -46.98
N ILE A 1042 -1.56 27.06 -46.73
CA ILE A 1042 -0.53 26.32 -47.50
C ILE A 1042 -0.97 26.19 -48.96
N LEU A 1043 -2.22 25.82 -49.22
CA LEU A 1043 -2.73 25.73 -50.59
C LEU A 1043 -2.66 27.09 -51.32
N ARG A 1044 -2.96 28.18 -50.62
CA ARG A 1044 -2.82 29.55 -51.17
C ARG A 1044 -1.35 29.92 -51.45
N SER A 1045 -0.40 29.41 -50.66
CA SER A 1045 1.03 29.62 -50.93
C SER A 1045 1.49 28.90 -52.21
N LEU A 1046 0.91 27.73 -52.51
CA LEU A 1046 1.17 26.98 -53.75
C LEU A 1046 0.43 27.56 -54.95
N ARG A 1047 -0.75 28.15 -54.72
CA ARG A 1047 -1.60 28.75 -55.75
C ARG A 1047 -2.06 30.15 -55.32
N PRO A 1048 -1.21 31.18 -55.45
CA PRO A 1048 -1.50 32.54 -54.97
C PRO A 1048 -2.75 33.19 -55.61
N ALA A 1049 -3.24 32.64 -56.72
CA ALA A 1049 -4.43 33.13 -57.43
C ALA A 1049 -5.76 32.72 -56.75
N LEU A 1050 -5.77 31.77 -55.81
CA LEU A 1050 -6.98 31.35 -55.10
C LEU A 1050 -7.32 32.31 -53.95
N ASP A 1051 -8.57 32.75 -53.90
CA ASP A 1051 -9.10 33.43 -52.71
C ASP A 1051 -9.35 32.42 -51.56
N GLN A 1052 -9.68 32.94 -50.37
CA GLN A 1052 -9.84 32.11 -49.17
C GLN A 1052 -10.96 31.06 -49.30
N ASN A 1053 -12.06 31.39 -49.97
CA ASN A 1053 -13.21 30.49 -50.13
C ASN A 1053 -12.93 29.44 -51.20
N GLN A 1054 -12.30 29.85 -52.31
CA GLN A 1054 -11.87 28.96 -53.38
C GLN A 1054 -10.84 27.94 -52.87
N ALA A 1055 -9.86 28.39 -52.09
CA ALA A 1055 -8.87 27.49 -51.47
C ALA A 1055 -9.51 26.53 -50.47
N ALA A 1056 -10.50 26.97 -49.68
CA ALA A 1056 -11.23 26.08 -48.78
C ALA A 1056 -12.03 25.00 -49.53
N ALA A 1057 -12.71 25.37 -50.63
CA ALA A 1057 -13.46 24.43 -51.45
C ALA A 1057 -12.55 23.42 -52.18
N GLU A 1058 -11.42 23.88 -52.71
CA GLU A 1058 -10.43 23.01 -53.34
C GLU A 1058 -9.78 22.06 -52.33
N LEU A 1059 -9.48 22.53 -51.12
CA LEU A 1059 -8.98 21.69 -50.04
C LEU A 1059 -9.93 20.53 -49.71
N GLU A 1060 -11.24 20.76 -49.64
CA GLU A 1060 -12.23 19.69 -49.39
C GLU A 1060 -12.25 18.63 -50.51
N SER A 1061 -11.99 19.03 -51.77
CA SER A 1061 -11.84 18.09 -52.88
C SER A 1061 -10.56 17.25 -52.73
N VAL A 1062 -9.46 17.91 -52.38
CA VAL A 1062 -8.12 17.33 -52.24
C VAL A 1062 -8.00 16.39 -51.04
N LEU A 1063 -8.74 16.65 -49.96
CA LEU A 1063 -8.76 15.83 -48.73
C LEU A 1063 -9.69 14.61 -48.82
N ARG A 1064 -10.54 14.51 -49.85
CA ARG A 1064 -11.55 13.44 -49.97
C ARG A 1064 -10.90 12.06 -49.97
N GLY A 1065 -11.30 11.20 -49.03
CA GLY A 1065 -10.79 9.84 -48.89
C GLY A 1065 -9.38 9.72 -48.30
N ARG A 1066 -8.71 10.86 -48.05
CA ARG A 1066 -7.34 10.93 -47.53
C ARG A 1066 -7.26 11.65 -46.18
N PHE A 1067 -8.40 12.00 -45.58
CA PHE A 1067 -8.46 12.77 -44.35
C PHE A 1067 -9.53 12.21 -43.41
N ALA A 1068 -9.17 11.99 -42.15
CA ALA A 1068 -10.08 11.52 -41.12
C ALA A 1068 -9.84 12.21 -39.78
N THR A 1069 -10.89 12.31 -38.96
CA THR A 1069 -10.86 12.99 -37.67
C THR A 1069 -11.45 12.13 -36.57
N ASP A 1070 -10.78 12.11 -35.42
CA ASP A 1070 -11.27 11.53 -34.16
C ASP A 1070 -11.21 12.62 -33.08
N VAL A 1071 -12.29 13.38 -32.95
CA VAL A 1071 -12.35 14.58 -32.10
C VAL A 1071 -13.44 14.51 -31.06
N PHE A 1072 -13.08 14.88 -29.82
CA PHE A 1072 -13.96 14.90 -28.66
C PHE A 1072 -13.85 16.27 -27.96
N ASP A 1073 -14.93 16.71 -27.31
CA ASP A 1073 -15.00 17.96 -26.55
C ASP A 1073 -14.82 17.77 -25.04
#